data_AF-A0A2E6I3J2-F1
#
_entry.id   AF-A0A2E6I3J2-F1
#
_cell.length_a   1.000
_cell.length_b   1.000
_cell.length_c   1.000
_cell.angle_alpha   90.00
_cell.angle_beta   90.00
_cell.angle_gamma   90.00
#
_symmetry.space_group_name_H-M   'P 1'
#
loop_
_entity.id
_entity.type
_entity.pdbx_description
1 polymer ?
#
loop_
_entity_poly.entity_id
_entity_poly.type
_entity_poly.pdbx_seq_one_letter_code
_entity_poly.pdbx_strand_id
1 'polypeptide(L)'
;MISMMAILLSVLLSPSDGWSLSKSQQQFAERYLRQNDPQVERRFKKTKRSRKAAFLERYWSDRLAPLGLFYYGHVAGRTHLNVSQTFFNDERAMPSDYWVLSAPPDSIEFRETAEMLELALEDAPRDAAAWLALGYVRLEQHLYPEAEASLMSAMRIQKQWPAVHHGMGLAKMKFKGKRRQARDHFRHAIALDRDYEEATYNLAQCHLAMSTNDLDYQLGKVTKRFPDHGDAYFKRGVWFERRGELDGQYLDVARDAYTAQLSVAPGHNAARVRLAGVELGLGNAVRAVSLCRLILDQAPEYRVQALSTLLTGYQELGEIAKADSIGALYVDRLDPDTRALFLDVTRVASLKENRIYERLPVEERDAFVTAFWQRHDPTPGSPGNAKRVEHYRRVGYALTYYSEFADPWDQRGEVYIRYGEPAHKSRSGNMRFETDPRVVRVKDRLFATLNEDEKREIYSLHRRIRSSTRDPQYHPVAGGDIQQRDRVEVFDFENAEFEPDQLGSRMGRGVQDQPGGRYSRSNFVAATDRTGIPEIRGAPLFPIESGRPWEYWIYPDVMDGVEIVYMAMYSGGPYEFATPPGSGRAISQHNATGWQLRRSDNVVASAVKRQPSLLRLHRRPLPFLFDTATFRETDDTTRVEIYFGVPLRNQGGVEGLEASAVVFDSRWNTLGEVAAPVQAAEGDTLGVAEVNVALPADGEFILALQATNLRTRASTAVKSALPVLGYGPDSLRMSDLEFAAGVDFDAGAEHKNGMRVYPRPGRIYGPGESVKLYYEIYGLTRDEFGQDTYRVDYTVEPVDGGNLATKVVGGIARIIGDGKEVVELSYERTGTADVEHETVEIDVTGSEPGMYRIRVTVTDTHSASRFEREQTFVITKG
;
A
#
# COMPACT_ATOMS: atom_id res chain seq x y z
N MET A 1 -32.81 -17.49 11.28
CA MET A 1 -33.95 -18.02 12.05
C MET A 1 -33.68 -19.42 12.62
N ILE A 2 -32.43 -19.72 13.03
CA ILE A 2 -32.01 -20.95 13.73
C ILE A 2 -31.20 -20.61 15.01
N SER A 3 -30.64 -19.41 15.13
CA SER A 3 -29.92 -18.93 16.33
C SER A 3 -30.79 -18.53 17.53
N MET A 4 -32.10 -18.73 17.49
CA MET A 4 -32.99 -18.49 18.65
C MET A 4 -33.33 -19.78 19.42
N MET A 5 -32.98 -20.96 18.89
CA MET A 5 -33.22 -22.25 19.57
C MET A 5 -32.03 -22.74 20.42
N ALA A 6 -30.82 -22.23 20.22
CA ALA A 6 -29.66 -22.61 21.02
C ALA A 6 -29.61 -21.94 22.40
N ILE A 7 -30.15 -20.71 22.53
CA ILE A 7 -30.28 -20.00 23.81
C ILE A 7 -31.46 -20.56 24.64
N LEU A 8 -32.35 -21.34 24.02
CA LEU A 8 -33.51 -21.96 24.67
C LEU A 8 -33.25 -23.39 25.18
N LEU A 9 -32.11 -24.01 24.84
CA LEU A 9 -31.78 -25.38 25.27
C LEU A 9 -30.77 -25.49 26.42
N SER A 10 -30.18 -24.40 26.91
CA SER A 10 -29.34 -24.42 28.14
C SER A 10 -30.15 -24.28 29.45
N VAL A 11 -31.48 -24.21 29.39
CA VAL A 11 -32.37 -24.05 30.57
C VAL A 11 -32.85 -25.39 31.18
N LEU A 12 -32.29 -26.53 30.75
CA LEU A 12 -32.66 -27.86 31.27
C LEU A 12 -31.47 -28.66 31.80
N LEU A 13 -30.67 -28.04 32.66
CA LEU A 13 -29.85 -28.78 33.63
C LEU A 13 -30.45 -28.62 35.03
N SER A 14 -30.59 -29.74 35.73
CA SER A 14 -31.26 -29.88 37.02
C SER A 14 -30.79 -28.83 38.04
N PRO A 15 -31.69 -28.30 38.89
CA PRO A 15 -31.26 -27.48 40.02
C PRO A 15 -30.47 -28.38 40.97
N SER A 16 -29.14 -28.23 41.01
CA SER A 16 -28.40 -28.61 42.20
C SER A 16 -28.87 -27.67 43.32
N ASP A 17 -29.11 -28.20 44.52
CA ASP A 17 -29.84 -27.57 45.64
C ASP A 17 -29.18 -26.30 46.25
N GLY A 18 -28.31 -25.58 45.53
CA GLY A 18 -27.49 -24.46 46.04
C GLY A 18 -27.89 -23.04 45.59
N TRP A 19 -28.65 -22.84 44.52
CA TRP A 19 -28.79 -21.51 43.88
C TRP A 19 -30.19 -20.94 44.09
N SER A 20 -30.44 -20.39 45.28
CA SER A 20 -31.67 -19.63 45.57
C SER A 20 -31.30 -18.32 46.25
N LEU A 21 -32.01 -17.24 45.91
CA LEU A 21 -31.84 -15.95 46.57
C LEU A 21 -31.91 -16.14 48.10
N SER A 22 -30.94 -15.57 48.81
CA SER A 22 -30.96 -15.50 50.26
C SER A 22 -32.19 -14.72 50.75
N LYS A 23 -32.52 -14.82 52.04
CA LYS A 23 -33.64 -14.03 52.59
C LYS A 23 -33.40 -12.53 52.43
N SER A 24 -32.18 -12.04 52.64
CA SER A 24 -31.85 -10.62 52.49
C SER A 24 -31.95 -10.17 51.04
N GLN A 25 -31.48 -10.98 50.09
CA GLN A 25 -31.59 -10.70 48.65
C GLN A 25 -33.06 -10.64 48.19
N GLN A 26 -33.91 -11.55 48.68
CA GLN A 26 -35.34 -11.51 48.38
C GLN A 26 -36.02 -10.28 48.98
N GLN A 27 -35.66 -9.90 50.21
CA GLN A 27 -36.22 -8.71 50.88
C GLN A 27 -35.83 -7.43 50.16
N PHE A 28 -34.56 -7.30 49.75
CA PHE A 28 -34.08 -6.18 48.94
C PHE A 28 -34.86 -6.09 47.62
N ALA A 29 -34.93 -7.20 46.87
CA ALA A 29 -35.66 -7.24 45.60
C ALA A 29 -37.16 -6.92 45.77
N GLU A 30 -37.82 -7.44 46.81
CA GLU A 30 -39.23 -7.11 47.10
C GLU A 30 -39.41 -5.64 47.48
N ARG A 31 -38.51 -5.07 48.26
CA ARG A 31 -38.54 -3.65 48.63
C ARG A 31 -38.42 -2.76 47.40
N TYR A 32 -37.41 -3.04 46.57
CA TYR A 32 -37.16 -2.30 45.34
C TYR A 32 -38.33 -2.41 44.36
N LEU A 33 -38.79 -3.63 44.07
CA LEU A 33 -39.91 -3.85 43.16
C LEU A 33 -41.19 -3.22 43.69
N ARG A 34 -41.44 -3.22 45.01
CA ARG A 34 -42.63 -2.56 45.57
C ARG A 34 -42.65 -1.06 45.32
N GLN A 35 -41.48 -0.42 45.34
CA GLN A 35 -41.37 1.02 45.12
C GLN A 35 -41.46 1.38 43.64
N ASN A 36 -40.86 0.58 42.76
CA ASN A 36 -40.66 0.94 41.35
C ASN A 36 -41.59 0.19 40.37
N ASP A 37 -41.96 -1.05 40.67
CA ASP A 37 -42.86 -1.87 39.84
C ASP A 37 -43.76 -2.80 40.71
N PRO A 38 -44.82 -2.25 41.33
CA PRO A 38 -45.68 -2.99 42.25
C PRO A 38 -46.37 -4.21 41.62
N GLN A 39 -46.56 -4.21 40.30
CA GLN A 39 -47.17 -5.34 39.59
C GLN A 39 -46.18 -6.49 39.44
N VAL A 40 -44.92 -6.19 39.11
CA VAL A 40 -43.84 -7.18 39.07
C VAL A 40 -43.54 -7.71 40.47
N GLU A 41 -43.61 -6.89 41.53
CA GLU A 41 -43.46 -7.35 42.91
C GLU A 41 -44.46 -8.46 43.27
N ARG A 42 -45.73 -8.28 42.92
CA ARG A 42 -46.78 -9.28 43.18
C ARG A 42 -46.50 -10.59 42.45
N ARG A 43 -45.98 -10.52 41.22
CA ARG A 43 -45.57 -11.70 40.45
C ARG A 43 -44.36 -12.37 41.08
N PHE A 44 -43.35 -11.60 41.47
CA PHE A 44 -42.14 -12.09 42.13
C PHE A 44 -42.46 -12.85 43.43
N LYS A 45 -43.36 -12.32 44.27
CA LYS A 45 -43.81 -13.00 45.50
C LYS A 45 -44.47 -14.35 45.24
N LYS A 46 -45.22 -14.48 44.15
CA LYS A 46 -45.88 -15.73 43.73
C LYS A 46 -44.93 -16.70 43.04
N THR A 47 -43.75 -16.24 42.58
CA THR A 47 -42.74 -17.09 41.94
C THR A 47 -42.14 -18.06 42.95
N LYS A 48 -42.07 -19.35 42.57
CA LYS A 48 -41.40 -20.38 43.37
C LYS A 48 -39.98 -19.95 43.72
N ARG A 49 -39.53 -20.21 44.95
CA ARG A 49 -38.20 -19.80 45.46
C ARG A 49 -37.05 -20.16 44.50
N SER A 50 -37.08 -21.34 43.92
CA SER A 50 -36.07 -21.82 42.96
C SER A 50 -36.03 -21.05 41.63
N ARG A 51 -37.07 -20.31 41.29
CA ARG A 51 -37.16 -19.52 40.04
C ARG A 51 -37.02 -18.02 40.25
N LYS A 52 -36.92 -17.57 41.51
CA LYS A 52 -36.84 -16.13 41.82
C LYS A 52 -35.57 -15.48 41.27
N ALA A 53 -34.43 -16.17 41.27
CA ALA A 53 -33.17 -15.63 40.71
C ALA A 53 -33.28 -15.43 39.19
N ALA A 54 -33.67 -16.46 38.44
CA ALA A 54 -33.89 -16.37 36.99
C ALA A 54 -34.98 -15.35 36.61
N PHE A 55 -36.01 -15.17 37.46
CA PHE A 55 -37.01 -14.12 37.26
C PHE A 55 -36.37 -12.72 37.31
N LEU A 56 -35.50 -12.47 38.30
CA LEU A 56 -34.83 -11.18 38.44
C LEU A 56 -33.75 -10.98 37.37
N GLU A 57 -32.99 -12.01 37.02
CA GLU A 57 -32.04 -11.97 35.90
C GLU A 57 -32.75 -11.43 34.65
N ARG A 58 -33.85 -12.07 34.23
CA ARG A 58 -34.61 -11.62 33.06
C ARG A 58 -35.20 -10.21 33.22
N TYR A 59 -35.74 -9.89 34.40
CA TYR A 59 -36.32 -8.57 34.66
C TYR A 59 -35.28 -7.45 34.49
N TRP A 60 -34.06 -7.69 34.96
CA TRP A 60 -32.96 -6.72 34.94
C TRP A 60 -32.19 -6.73 33.63
N SER A 61 -32.07 -7.85 32.92
CA SER A 61 -31.43 -7.90 31.60
C SER A 61 -32.06 -6.92 30.59
N ASP A 62 -33.36 -6.66 30.70
CA ASP A 62 -34.08 -5.74 29.80
C ASP A 62 -34.06 -4.27 30.27
N ARG A 63 -33.52 -3.97 31.46
CA ARG A 63 -33.60 -2.63 32.09
C ARG A 63 -32.25 -2.05 32.49
N LEU A 64 -31.40 -2.91 33.03
CA LEU A 64 -30.07 -2.58 33.55
C LEU A 64 -29.21 -3.83 33.34
N ALA A 65 -28.78 -4.02 32.09
CA ALA A 65 -28.19 -5.26 31.63
C ALA A 65 -27.00 -5.73 32.49
N PRO A 66 -26.08 -4.86 32.98
CA PRO A 66 -24.98 -5.28 33.84
C PRO A 66 -25.44 -5.85 35.18
N LEU A 67 -26.53 -5.34 35.77
CA LEU A 67 -27.10 -5.87 37.01
C LEU A 67 -27.71 -7.25 36.80
N GLY A 68 -28.41 -7.44 35.68
CA GLY A 68 -28.93 -8.74 35.25
C GLY A 68 -27.81 -9.74 35.01
N LEU A 69 -26.74 -9.33 34.31
CA LEU A 69 -25.60 -10.16 33.93
C LEU A 69 -24.72 -10.58 35.12
N PHE A 70 -24.17 -9.61 35.84
CA PHE A 70 -23.12 -9.87 36.83
C PHE A 70 -23.65 -10.29 38.20
N TYR A 71 -24.83 -9.80 38.60
CA TYR A 71 -25.39 -10.10 39.91
C TYR A 71 -26.46 -11.18 39.85
N TYR A 72 -27.61 -10.90 39.27
CA TYR A 72 -28.73 -11.85 39.29
C TYR A 72 -28.47 -13.09 38.44
N GLY A 73 -27.75 -12.95 37.32
CA GLY A 73 -27.28 -14.07 36.50
C GLY A 73 -26.34 -14.98 37.28
N HIS A 74 -25.40 -14.41 38.04
CA HIS A 74 -24.53 -15.19 38.91
C HIS A 74 -25.33 -15.93 39.98
N VAL A 75 -26.26 -15.26 40.65
CA VAL A 75 -27.14 -15.88 41.65
C VAL A 75 -28.07 -16.93 41.02
N ALA A 76 -28.42 -16.80 39.75
CA ALA A 76 -29.20 -17.77 38.98
C ALA A 76 -28.38 -18.97 38.47
N GLY A 77 -27.07 -19.00 38.72
CA GLY A 77 -26.19 -20.12 38.39
C GLY A 77 -25.18 -19.84 37.27
N ARG A 78 -25.08 -18.61 36.75
CA ARG A 78 -24.04 -18.22 35.80
C ARG A 78 -22.69 -18.08 36.52
N THR A 79 -21.91 -19.14 36.52
CA THR A 79 -20.62 -19.21 37.23
C THR A 79 -19.47 -18.58 36.48
N HIS A 80 -19.57 -18.47 35.16
CA HIS A 80 -18.55 -17.87 34.28
C HIS A 80 -18.94 -16.44 33.95
N LEU A 81 -18.13 -15.49 34.41
CA LEU A 81 -18.29 -14.05 34.17
C LEU A 81 -17.11 -13.53 33.37
N ASN A 82 -17.32 -12.51 32.54
CA ASN A 82 -16.27 -11.82 31.80
C ASN A 82 -16.63 -10.36 31.56
N VAL A 83 -15.62 -9.56 31.21
CA VAL A 83 -15.75 -8.17 30.81
C VAL A 83 -15.86 -8.03 29.30
N SER A 84 -16.32 -6.88 28.84
CA SER A 84 -16.47 -6.48 27.45
C SER A 84 -15.14 -6.49 26.69
N GLN A 85 -15.20 -6.61 25.36
CA GLN A 85 -13.98 -6.54 24.54
C GLN A 85 -13.27 -5.18 24.68
N THR A 86 -14.02 -4.10 24.87
CA THR A 86 -13.46 -2.76 25.05
C THR A 86 -12.61 -2.62 26.30
N PHE A 87 -12.85 -3.43 27.34
CA PHE A 87 -11.92 -3.51 28.48
C PHE A 87 -10.50 -3.86 28.02
N PHE A 88 -10.36 -4.69 27.00
CA PHE A 88 -9.08 -5.17 26.50
C PHE A 88 -8.42 -4.26 25.46
N ASN A 89 -9.19 -3.38 24.81
CA ASN A 89 -8.70 -2.38 23.85
C ASN A 89 -7.98 -1.21 24.56
N ASP A 90 -6.87 -1.53 25.22
CA ASP A 90 -6.04 -0.61 26.01
C ASP A 90 -4.59 -1.07 25.87
N GLU A 91 -3.68 -0.19 25.49
CA GLU A 91 -2.26 -0.53 25.28
C GLU A 91 -1.57 -1.05 26.55
N ARG A 92 -2.09 -0.72 27.74
CA ARG A 92 -1.62 -1.32 29.00
C ARG A 92 -1.95 -2.81 29.08
N ALA A 93 -2.95 -3.26 28.33
CA ALA A 93 -3.39 -4.64 28.25
C ALA A 93 -2.87 -5.35 27.00
N MET A 94 -3.02 -4.80 25.79
CA MET A 94 -2.51 -5.45 24.57
C MET A 94 -2.21 -4.46 23.44
N PRO A 95 -1.33 -4.84 22.48
CA PRO A 95 -1.12 -4.05 21.27
C PRO A 95 -2.40 -3.90 20.44
N SER A 96 -2.56 -2.74 19.82
CA SER A 96 -3.71 -2.40 18.95
C SER A 96 -3.95 -3.33 17.78
N ASP A 97 -2.90 -3.98 17.26
CA ASP A 97 -3.01 -5.01 16.22
C ASP A 97 -4.00 -6.14 16.60
N TYR A 98 -4.29 -6.33 17.90
CA TYR A 98 -5.21 -7.36 18.42
C TYR A 98 -6.59 -6.81 18.80
N TRP A 99 -6.80 -5.50 18.68
CA TRP A 99 -8.08 -4.87 19.02
C TRP A 99 -9.13 -5.22 17.97
N VAL A 100 -10.38 -5.30 18.43
CA VAL A 100 -11.55 -5.43 17.57
C VAL A 100 -12.41 -4.20 17.81
N LEU A 101 -12.77 -3.49 16.73
CA LEU A 101 -13.67 -2.34 16.78
C LEU A 101 -15.00 -2.79 17.41
N SER A 102 -15.32 -2.22 18.55
CA SER A 102 -16.53 -2.52 19.32
C SER A 102 -16.98 -1.23 20.03
N ALA A 103 -18.31 -1.04 20.11
CA ALA A 103 -18.86 0.09 20.84
C ALA A 103 -18.54 -0.07 22.34
N PRO A 104 -18.10 0.99 23.03
CA PRO A 104 -17.90 0.93 24.46
C PRO A 104 -19.25 0.65 25.16
N PRO A 105 -19.22 -0.06 26.30
CA PRO A 105 -20.41 -0.26 27.12
C PRO A 105 -21.01 1.09 27.56
N ASP A 106 -22.32 1.13 27.78
CA ASP A 106 -23.00 2.33 28.25
C ASP A 106 -22.53 2.69 29.67
N SER A 107 -21.73 3.74 29.76
CA SER A 107 -21.20 4.24 31.03
C SER A 107 -22.28 4.62 32.06
N ILE A 108 -23.50 4.95 31.61
CA ILE A 108 -24.62 5.29 32.48
C ILE A 108 -25.17 4.02 33.13
N GLU A 109 -25.46 2.97 32.35
CA GLU A 109 -25.94 1.69 32.89
C GLU A 109 -24.97 1.09 33.91
N PHE A 110 -23.66 1.16 33.64
CA PHE A 110 -22.66 0.67 34.59
C PHE A 110 -22.63 1.49 35.89
N ARG A 111 -22.83 2.81 35.81
CA ARG A 111 -22.93 3.69 36.98
C ARG A 111 -24.16 3.38 37.82
N GLU A 112 -25.33 3.32 37.20
CA GLU A 112 -26.58 2.97 37.86
C GLU A 112 -26.52 1.56 38.48
N THR A 113 -25.86 0.61 37.81
CA THR A 113 -25.62 -0.73 38.35
C THR A 113 -24.77 -0.69 39.61
N ALA A 114 -23.69 0.11 39.61
CA ALA A 114 -22.82 0.25 40.78
C ALA A 114 -23.60 0.82 41.98
N GLU A 115 -24.39 1.88 41.77
CA GLU A 115 -25.23 2.50 42.80
C GLU A 115 -26.25 1.50 43.37
N MET A 116 -26.91 0.73 42.50
CA MET A 116 -27.87 -0.31 42.89
C MET A 116 -27.22 -1.43 43.71
N LEU A 117 -25.99 -1.83 43.36
CA LEU A 117 -25.24 -2.85 44.09
C LEU A 117 -24.73 -2.33 45.43
N GLU A 118 -24.30 -1.07 45.50
CA GLU A 118 -23.91 -0.43 46.76
C GLU A 118 -25.09 -0.34 47.73
N LEU A 119 -26.27 0.05 47.25
CA LEU A 119 -27.50 0.03 48.05
C LEU A 119 -27.87 -1.38 48.52
N ALA A 120 -27.70 -2.40 47.68
CA ALA A 120 -27.92 -3.79 48.08
C ALA A 120 -26.94 -4.23 49.18
N LEU A 121 -25.70 -3.74 49.14
CA LEU A 121 -24.65 -4.02 50.11
C LEU A 121 -24.84 -3.28 51.43
N GLU A 122 -25.52 -2.13 51.46
CA GLU A 122 -25.96 -1.49 52.71
C GLU A 122 -26.92 -2.40 53.50
N ASP A 123 -27.88 -3.00 52.81
CA ASP A 123 -28.85 -3.95 53.37
C ASP A 123 -28.22 -5.31 53.73
N ALA A 124 -27.28 -5.78 52.89
CA ALA A 124 -26.65 -7.09 53.02
C ALA A 124 -25.12 -7.03 52.82
N PRO A 125 -24.34 -6.53 53.80
CA PRO A 125 -22.89 -6.33 53.66
C PRO A 125 -22.08 -7.60 53.41
N ARG A 126 -22.66 -8.77 53.69
CA ARG A 126 -22.05 -10.09 53.47
C ARG A 126 -22.55 -10.78 52.19
N ASP A 127 -23.21 -10.06 51.29
CA ASP A 127 -23.58 -10.58 49.98
C ASP A 127 -22.35 -10.66 49.06
N ALA A 128 -21.73 -11.83 49.01
CA ALA A 128 -20.57 -12.08 48.16
C ALA A 128 -20.86 -11.87 46.67
N ALA A 129 -22.09 -12.17 46.21
CA ALA A 129 -22.45 -12.02 44.80
C ALA A 129 -22.58 -10.54 44.41
N ALA A 130 -23.08 -9.69 45.31
CA ALA A 130 -23.13 -8.26 45.09
C ALA A 130 -21.73 -7.64 45.07
N TRP A 131 -20.84 -8.04 45.99
CA TRP A 131 -19.42 -7.61 45.96
C TRP A 131 -18.69 -8.07 44.68
N LEU A 132 -18.94 -9.31 44.23
CA LEU A 132 -18.40 -9.84 42.99
C LEU A 132 -18.87 -9.02 41.78
N ALA A 133 -20.18 -8.81 41.67
CA ALA A 133 -20.78 -8.04 40.59
C ALA A 133 -20.25 -6.60 40.56
N LEU A 134 -20.14 -5.94 41.72
CA LEU A 134 -19.60 -4.59 41.84
C LEU A 134 -18.14 -4.53 41.38
N GLY A 135 -17.37 -5.60 41.64
CA GLY A 135 -16.03 -5.78 41.11
C GLY A 135 -15.97 -5.74 39.58
N TYR A 136 -16.79 -6.53 38.90
CA TYR A 136 -16.84 -6.55 37.43
C TYR A 136 -17.36 -5.24 36.84
N VAL A 137 -18.38 -4.63 37.45
CA VAL A 137 -18.91 -3.32 37.04
C VAL A 137 -17.83 -2.25 37.14
N ARG A 138 -17.04 -2.24 38.23
CA ARG A 138 -15.93 -1.29 38.40
C ARG A 138 -14.76 -1.55 37.44
N LEU A 139 -14.53 -2.80 37.02
CA LEU A 139 -13.55 -3.10 35.96
C LEU A 139 -13.93 -2.43 34.64
N GLU A 140 -15.21 -2.50 34.27
CA GLU A 140 -15.76 -1.91 33.04
C GLU A 140 -15.78 -0.37 33.11
N GLN A 141 -15.94 0.19 34.30
CA GLN A 141 -15.79 1.63 34.54
C GLN A 141 -14.32 2.09 34.61
N HIS A 142 -13.36 1.20 34.41
CA HIS A 142 -11.92 1.45 34.54
C HIS A 142 -11.45 1.89 35.95
N LEU A 143 -12.26 1.62 36.98
CA LEU A 143 -11.97 1.88 38.40
C LEU A 143 -11.21 0.69 39.02
N TYR A 144 -9.99 0.45 38.55
CA TYR A 144 -9.24 -0.78 38.86
C TYR A 144 -8.91 -0.97 40.36
N PRO A 145 -8.49 0.06 41.13
CA PRO A 145 -8.28 -0.07 42.58
C PRO A 145 -9.55 -0.44 43.35
N GLU A 146 -10.68 0.19 43.01
CA GLU A 146 -11.99 -0.03 43.63
C GLU A 146 -12.55 -1.39 43.24
N ALA A 147 -12.34 -1.83 42.00
CA ALA A 147 -12.64 -3.18 41.55
C ALA A 147 -11.88 -4.22 42.37
N GLU A 148 -10.56 -4.04 42.55
CA GLU A 148 -9.74 -4.93 43.38
C GLU A 148 -10.28 -5.00 44.82
N ALA A 149 -10.66 -3.86 45.42
CA ALA A 149 -11.21 -3.82 46.78
C ALA A 149 -12.54 -4.58 46.90
N SER A 150 -13.41 -4.47 45.89
CA SER A 150 -14.71 -5.15 45.84
C SER A 150 -14.52 -6.66 45.71
N LEU A 151 -13.66 -7.09 44.79
CA LEU A 151 -13.33 -8.49 44.56
C LEU A 151 -12.63 -9.13 45.76
N MET A 152 -11.76 -8.38 46.46
CA MET A 152 -11.19 -8.84 47.74
C MET A 152 -12.28 -9.06 48.79
N SER A 153 -13.30 -8.20 48.86
CA SER A 153 -14.41 -8.35 49.80
C SER A 153 -15.25 -9.59 49.48
N ALA A 154 -15.54 -9.83 48.19
CA ALA A 154 -16.15 -11.08 47.73
C ALA A 154 -15.30 -12.30 48.12
N MET A 155 -13.97 -12.25 47.89
CA MET A 155 -13.03 -13.33 48.20
C MET A 155 -12.96 -13.67 49.69
N ARG A 156 -13.07 -12.68 50.57
CA ARG A 156 -13.09 -12.90 52.04
C ARG A 156 -14.35 -13.66 52.48
N ILE A 157 -15.47 -13.43 51.81
CA ILE A 157 -16.74 -14.09 52.13
C ILE A 157 -16.78 -15.48 51.48
N GLN A 158 -16.37 -15.57 50.21
CA GLN A 158 -16.40 -16.82 49.46
C GLN A 158 -15.14 -17.02 48.60
N LYS A 159 -14.21 -17.81 49.13
CA LYS A 159 -12.86 -18.02 48.56
C LYS A 159 -12.81 -18.98 47.36
N GLN A 160 -13.79 -19.89 47.26
CA GLN A 160 -13.80 -20.97 46.28
C GLN A 160 -14.51 -20.61 44.96
N TRP A 161 -14.99 -19.38 44.80
CA TRP A 161 -15.61 -18.96 43.54
C TRP A 161 -14.55 -18.66 42.48
N PRO A 162 -14.53 -19.40 41.35
CA PRO A 162 -13.58 -19.16 40.27
C PRO A 162 -13.66 -17.73 39.72
N ALA A 163 -14.89 -17.19 39.61
CA ALA A 163 -15.17 -15.84 39.10
C ALA A 163 -14.49 -14.72 39.91
N VAL A 164 -14.24 -14.94 41.21
CA VAL A 164 -13.53 -13.96 42.07
C VAL A 164 -12.06 -13.89 41.68
N HIS A 165 -11.40 -15.05 41.52
CA HIS A 165 -10.01 -15.09 41.07
C HIS A 165 -9.85 -14.60 39.64
N HIS A 166 -10.81 -14.92 38.77
CA HIS A 166 -10.86 -14.40 37.41
C HIS A 166 -10.92 -12.85 37.39
N GLY A 167 -11.85 -12.25 38.15
CA GLY A 167 -11.97 -10.79 38.26
C GLY A 167 -10.71 -10.15 38.86
N MET A 168 -10.10 -10.78 39.87
CA MET A 168 -8.81 -10.31 40.44
C MET A 168 -7.71 -10.34 39.39
N GLY A 169 -7.66 -11.39 38.55
CA GLY A 169 -6.75 -11.48 37.41
C GLY A 169 -6.88 -10.29 36.46
N LEU A 170 -8.12 -9.96 36.06
CA LEU A 170 -8.42 -8.81 35.20
C LEU A 170 -7.99 -7.48 35.84
N ALA A 171 -8.29 -7.25 37.12
CA ALA A 171 -7.86 -6.06 37.85
C ALA A 171 -6.32 -5.94 37.86
N LYS A 172 -5.61 -7.03 38.21
CA LYS A 172 -4.15 -7.07 38.28
C LYS A 172 -3.48 -6.84 36.93
N MET A 173 -4.09 -7.27 35.84
CA MET A 173 -3.55 -7.09 34.49
C MET A 173 -3.41 -5.61 34.11
N LYS A 174 -4.28 -4.74 34.66
CA LYS A 174 -4.28 -3.30 34.41
C LYS A 174 -3.27 -2.50 35.24
N PHE A 175 -2.66 -3.11 36.26
CA PHE A 175 -1.62 -2.47 37.06
C PHE A 175 -0.22 -2.73 36.49
N LYS A 176 0.57 -1.66 36.32
CA LYS A 176 1.97 -1.75 35.90
C LYS A 176 2.76 -2.66 36.85
N GLY A 177 3.46 -3.64 36.28
CA GLY A 177 4.30 -4.60 37.04
C GLY A 177 3.54 -5.73 37.73
N LYS A 178 2.20 -5.75 37.75
CA LYS A 178 1.41 -6.81 38.43
C LYS A 178 0.92 -7.93 37.51
N ARG A 179 1.34 -7.97 36.25
CA ARG A 179 0.92 -9.02 35.28
C ARG A 179 1.24 -10.46 35.71
N ARG A 180 2.31 -10.67 36.50
CA ARG A 180 2.60 -11.99 37.09
C ARG A 180 1.52 -12.42 38.09
N GLN A 181 1.06 -11.50 38.94
CA GLN A 181 -0.04 -11.77 39.88
C GLN A 181 -1.34 -12.05 39.14
N ALA A 182 -1.61 -11.33 38.03
CA ALA A 182 -2.77 -11.58 37.19
C ALA A 182 -2.77 -13.03 36.65
N ARG A 183 -1.64 -13.47 36.09
CA ARG A 183 -1.45 -14.85 35.61
C ARG A 183 -1.72 -15.88 36.70
N ASP A 184 -1.22 -15.65 37.92
CA ASP A 184 -1.39 -16.60 39.03
C ASP A 184 -2.86 -16.69 39.48
N HIS A 185 -3.58 -15.56 39.50
CA HIS A 185 -5.03 -15.53 39.74
C HIS A 185 -5.84 -16.27 38.66
N PHE A 186 -5.51 -16.09 37.37
CA PHE A 186 -6.16 -16.85 36.29
C PHE A 186 -5.91 -18.35 36.42
N ARG A 187 -4.68 -18.77 36.72
CA ARG A 187 -4.36 -20.19 36.99
C ARG A 187 -5.16 -20.76 38.15
N HIS A 188 -5.38 -19.96 39.21
CA HIS A 188 -6.19 -20.38 40.34
C HIS A 188 -7.67 -20.52 39.99
N ALA A 189 -8.22 -19.61 39.19
CA ALA A 189 -9.59 -19.73 38.67
C ALA A 189 -9.77 -21.03 37.86
N ILE A 190 -8.83 -21.33 36.95
CA ILE A 190 -8.82 -22.57 36.14
C ILE A 190 -8.64 -23.82 37.01
N ALA A 191 -7.89 -23.73 38.12
CA ALA A 191 -7.72 -24.84 39.05
C ALA A 191 -8.99 -25.15 39.84
N LEU A 192 -9.79 -24.12 40.16
CA LEU A 192 -11.09 -24.28 40.83
C LEU A 192 -12.17 -24.77 39.86
N ASP A 193 -12.12 -24.34 38.59
CA ASP A 193 -13.02 -24.77 37.54
C ASP A 193 -12.26 -24.90 36.20
N ARG A 194 -12.06 -26.15 35.78
CA ARG A 194 -11.30 -26.49 34.56
C ARG A 194 -12.05 -26.15 33.27
N ASP A 195 -13.36 -25.90 33.35
CA ASP A 195 -14.21 -25.58 32.21
C ASP A 195 -14.51 -24.08 32.11
N TYR A 196 -13.86 -23.25 32.93
CA TYR A 196 -13.96 -21.80 32.85
C TYR A 196 -13.21 -21.27 31.61
N GLU A 197 -13.94 -21.18 30.52
CA GLU A 197 -13.48 -20.77 29.20
C GLU A 197 -12.79 -19.40 29.23
N GLU A 198 -13.47 -18.38 29.77
CA GLU A 198 -12.97 -17.01 29.77
C GLU A 198 -11.74 -16.84 30.67
N ALA A 199 -11.64 -17.60 31.76
CA ALA A 199 -10.42 -17.61 32.58
C ALA A 199 -9.23 -18.23 31.84
N THR A 200 -9.46 -19.31 31.08
CA THR A 200 -8.43 -19.95 30.24
C THR A 200 -8.00 -19.00 29.11
N TYR A 201 -8.95 -18.32 28.49
CA TYR A 201 -8.68 -17.34 27.45
C TYR A 201 -7.96 -16.10 27.97
N ASN A 202 -8.40 -15.54 29.09
CA ASN A 202 -7.80 -14.35 29.69
C ASN A 202 -6.41 -14.61 30.28
N LEU A 203 -6.08 -15.87 30.61
CA LEU A 203 -4.70 -16.29 30.83
C LEU A 203 -3.86 -16.10 29.57
N ALA A 204 -4.32 -16.56 28.40
CA ALA A 204 -3.61 -16.33 27.14
C ALA A 204 -3.49 -14.83 26.80
N GLN A 205 -4.53 -14.03 27.07
CA GLN A 205 -4.46 -12.57 26.94
C GLN A 205 -3.42 -11.95 27.88
N CYS A 206 -3.28 -12.46 29.10
CA CYS A 206 -2.25 -12.01 30.03
C CYS A 206 -0.83 -12.31 29.50
N HIS A 207 -0.62 -13.42 28.80
CA HIS A 207 0.63 -13.74 28.12
C HIS A 207 0.93 -12.76 26.97
N LEU A 208 -0.10 -12.40 26.17
CA LEU A 208 0.01 -11.34 25.16
C LEU A 208 0.41 -10.00 25.79
N ALA A 209 -0.22 -9.60 26.90
CA ALA A 209 0.10 -8.39 27.66
C ALA A 209 1.54 -8.36 28.21
N MET A 210 2.12 -9.54 28.42
CA MET A 210 3.48 -9.74 28.89
C MET A 210 4.49 -9.84 27.73
N SER A 211 4.02 -9.80 26.47
CA SER A 211 4.84 -9.98 25.27
C SER A 211 5.67 -11.27 25.29
N THR A 212 5.09 -12.36 25.80
CA THR A 212 5.79 -13.65 25.86
C THR A 212 5.76 -14.37 24.51
N ASN A 213 6.80 -15.17 24.24
CA ASN A 213 6.92 -15.92 22.98
C ASN A 213 6.02 -17.16 22.89
N ASP A 214 5.35 -17.54 23.99
CA ASP A 214 4.52 -18.75 24.10
C ASP A 214 3.03 -18.51 23.79
N LEU A 215 2.66 -17.34 23.23
CA LEU A 215 1.27 -16.96 23.01
C LEU A 215 0.47 -17.97 22.17
N ASP A 216 1.02 -18.45 21.04
CA ASP A 216 0.34 -19.46 20.22
C ASP A 216 0.10 -20.76 20.98
N TYR A 217 1.03 -21.18 21.84
CA TYR A 217 0.82 -22.35 22.69
C TYR A 217 -0.35 -22.14 23.66
N GLN A 218 -0.44 -20.97 24.30
CA GLN A 218 -1.54 -20.65 25.21
C GLN A 218 -2.89 -20.57 24.47
N LEU A 219 -2.96 -19.89 23.32
CA LEU A 219 -4.17 -19.82 22.50
C LEU A 219 -4.54 -21.18 21.88
N GLY A 220 -3.55 -22.03 21.58
CA GLY A 220 -3.74 -23.41 21.16
C GLY A 220 -4.43 -24.25 22.23
N LYS A 221 -4.09 -24.05 23.50
CA LYS A 221 -4.81 -24.70 24.62
C LYS A 221 -6.27 -24.27 24.70
N VAL A 222 -6.55 -22.98 24.47
CA VAL A 222 -7.93 -22.45 24.43
C VAL A 222 -8.70 -23.14 23.31
N THR A 223 -8.22 -23.03 22.07
CA THR A 223 -8.92 -23.60 20.88
C THR A 223 -9.03 -25.12 20.90
N LYS A 224 -8.13 -25.84 21.57
CA LYS A 224 -8.23 -27.30 21.76
C LYS A 224 -9.30 -27.68 22.78
N ARG A 225 -9.46 -26.88 23.85
CA ARG A 225 -10.44 -27.15 24.91
C ARG A 225 -11.83 -26.60 24.58
N PHE A 226 -11.86 -25.46 23.91
CA PHE A 226 -13.04 -24.69 23.51
C PHE A 226 -12.98 -24.42 22.00
N PRO A 227 -13.35 -25.40 21.15
CA PRO A 227 -13.28 -25.27 19.69
C PRO A 227 -14.19 -24.18 19.11
N ASP A 228 -15.17 -23.70 19.88
CA ASP A 228 -16.08 -22.63 19.46
C ASP A 228 -15.61 -21.24 19.96
N HIS A 229 -14.39 -21.12 20.50
CA HIS A 229 -13.87 -19.84 20.99
C HIS A 229 -13.30 -18.97 19.86
N GLY A 230 -14.17 -18.19 19.23
CA GLY A 230 -13.82 -17.36 18.08
C GLY A 230 -12.65 -16.39 18.27
N ASP A 231 -12.64 -15.60 19.35
CA ASP A 231 -11.61 -14.56 19.56
C ASP A 231 -10.19 -15.16 19.73
N ALA A 232 -10.09 -16.40 20.20
CA ALA A 232 -8.81 -17.10 20.29
C ALA A 232 -8.25 -17.43 18.90
N TYR A 233 -9.10 -17.86 17.96
CA TYR A 233 -8.70 -18.04 16.57
C TYR A 233 -8.30 -16.73 15.90
N PHE A 234 -9.06 -15.65 16.13
CA PHE A 234 -8.69 -14.33 15.62
C PHE A 234 -7.30 -13.92 16.10
N LYS A 235 -7.02 -13.96 17.41
CA LYS A 235 -5.71 -13.57 17.97
C LYS A 235 -4.57 -14.49 17.54
N ARG A 236 -4.83 -15.78 17.30
CA ARG A 236 -3.85 -16.68 16.65
C ARG A 236 -3.55 -16.25 15.23
N GLY A 237 -4.58 -15.89 14.46
CA GLY A 237 -4.43 -15.32 13.11
C GLY A 237 -3.54 -14.09 13.13
N VAL A 238 -3.81 -13.14 14.03
CA VAL A 238 -2.98 -11.93 14.20
C VAL A 238 -1.54 -12.28 14.55
N TRP A 239 -1.33 -13.22 15.47
CA TRP A 239 0.00 -13.64 15.89
C TRP A 239 0.82 -14.23 14.73
N PHE A 240 0.21 -15.09 13.91
CA PHE A 240 0.86 -15.70 12.75
C PHE A 240 1.05 -14.72 11.61
N GLU A 241 0.07 -13.85 11.33
CA GLU A 241 0.19 -12.80 10.31
C GLU A 241 1.39 -11.90 10.56
N ARG A 242 1.55 -11.41 11.80
CA ARG A 242 2.71 -10.56 12.19
C ARG A 242 4.05 -11.27 12.04
N ARG A 243 4.08 -12.60 12.15
CA ARG A 243 5.28 -13.41 11.88
C ARG A 243 5.45 -13.69 10.38
N GLY A 244 4.35 -13.89 9.65
CA GLY A 244 4.32 -14.08 8.20
C GLY A 244 4.78 -12.84 7.43
N GLU A 245 4.61 -11.63 7.99
CA GLU A 245 5.21 -10.39 7.48
C GLU A 245 6.76 -10.42 7.37
N LEU A 246 7.43 -11.45 7.89
CA LEU A 246 8.89 -11.60 7.84
C LEU A 246 9.37 -12.27 6.56
N ASP A 247 8.73 -13.37 6.14
CA ASP A 247 9.18 -14.25 5.06
C ASP A 247 8.05 -15.06 4.39
N GLY A 248 6.79 -14.77 4.71
CA GLY A 248 5.61 -15.48 4.21
C GLY A 248 5.34 -16.84 4.88
N GLN A 249 6.24 -17.38 5.70
CA GLN A 249 6.20 -18.78 6.18
C GLN A 249 5.02 -19.12 7.10
N TYR A 250 4.25 -18.13 7.55
CA TYR A 250 3.12 -18.32 8.48
C TYR A 250 1.78 -17.82 7.94
N LEU A 251 1.72 -17.34 6.69
CA LEU A 251 0.48 -16.82 6.13
C LEU A 251 -0.58 -17.90 5.95
N ASP A 252 -0.21 -19.14 5.60
CA ASP A 252 -1.14 -20.27 5.54
C ASP A 252 -1.77 -20.56 6.91
N VAL A 253 -0.98 -20.52 7.99
CA VAL A 253 -1.47 -20.76 9.36
C VAL A 253 -2.38 -19.61 9.81
N ALA A 254 -2.05 -18.37 9.43
CA ALA A 254 -2.90 -17.22 9.68
C ALA A 254 -4.25 -17.34 8.94
N ARG A 255 -4.24 -17.77 7.66
CA ARG A 255 -5.43 -18.03 6.86
C ARG A 255 -6.33 -19.06 7.54
N ASP A 256 -5.76 -20.16 8.01
CA ASP A 256 -6.51 -21.25 8.64
C ASP A 256 -7.14 -20.78 9.97
N ALA A 257 -6.41 -19.98 10.76
CA ALA A 257 -6.94 -19.39 11.99
C ALA A 257 -8.08 -18.40 11.73
N TYR A 258 -7.95 -17.49 10.76
CA TYR A 258 -9.05 -16.59 10.40
C TYR A 258 -10.26 -17.32 9.80
N THR A 259 -10.02 -18.39 9.03
CA THR A 259 -11.09 -19.24 8.49
C THR A 259 -11.84 -19.96 9.61
N ALA A 260 -11.13 -20.46 10.64
CA ALA A 260 -11.75 -21.03 11.82
C ALA A 260 -12.58 -19.99 12.59
N GLN A 261 -12.07 -18.76 12.76
CA GLN A 261 -12.86 -17.66 13.35
C GLN A 261 -14.15 -17.38 12.57
N LEU A 262 -14.08 -17.31 11.24
CA LEU A 262 -15.27 -17.06 10.41
C LEU A 262 -16.22 -18.27 10.36
N SER A 263 -15.76 -19.47 10.70
CA SER A 263 -16.61 -20.65 10.85
C SER A 263 -17.41 -20.60 12.15
N VAL A 264 -16.81 -20.11 13.23
CA VAL A 264 -17.47 -19.89 14.53
C VAL A 264 -18.38 -18.66 14.49
N ALA A 265 -17.85 -17.54 13.99
CA ALA A 265 -18.53 -16.25 13.94
C ALA A 265 -18.46 -15.64 12.53
N PRO A 266 -19.39 -16.03 11.62
CA PRO A 266 -19.43 -15.50 10.25
C PRO A 266 -19.59 -13.98 10.17
N GLY A 267 -20.10 -13.31 11.21
CA GLY A 267 -20.23 -11.85 11.25
C GLY A 267 -18.92 -11.08 11.55
N HIS A 268 -17.80 -11.76 11.81
CA HIS A 268 -16.58 -11.11 12.32
C HIS A 268 -15.77 -10.36 11.25
N ASN A 269 -16.16 -9.11 10.95
CA ASN A 269 -15.59 -8.29 9.88
C ASN A 269 -14.08 -8.01 10.01
N ALA A 270 -13.56 -7.80 11.23
CA ALA A 270 -12.13 -7.63 11.45
C ALA A 270 -11.32 -8.85 10.98
N ALA A 271 -11.84 -10.07 11.18
CA ALA A 271 -11.17 -11.29 10.72
C ALA A 271 -11.26 -11.41 9.19
N ARG A 272 -12.38 -11.01 8.60
CA ARG A 272 -12.59 -11.02 7.15
C ARG A 272 -11.63 -10.07 6.42
N VAL A 273 -11.47 -8.84 6.91
CA VAL A 273 -10.55 -7.84 6.31
C VAL A 273 -9.11 -8.36 6.36
N ARG A 274 -8.70 -8.88 7.52
CA ARG A 274 -7.34 -9.41 7.70
C ARG A 274 -7.09 -10.68 6.90
N LEU A 275 -8.09 -11.56 6.81
CA LEU A 275 -8.04 -12.70 5.91
C LEU A 275 -7.84 -12.25 4.46
N ALA A 276 -8.53 -11.20 4.00
CA ALA A 276 -8.33 -10.68 2.65
C ALA A 276 -6.88 -10.21 2.41
N GLY A 277 -6.26 -9.55 3.41
CA GLY A 277 -4.84 -9.19 3.37
C GLY A 277 -3.90 -10.40 3.33
N VAL A 278 -4.18 -11.43 4.14
CA VAL A 278 -3.42 -12.69 4.13
C VAL A 278 -3.54 -13.42 2.79
N GLU A 279 -4.73 -13.44 2.18
CA GLU A 279 -4.94 -14.04 0.86
C GLU A 279 -4.15 -13.32 -0.23
N LEU A 280 -4.01 -11.98 -0.18
CA LEU A 280 -3.08 -11.27 -1.08
C LEU A 280 -1.63 -11.69 -0.85
N GLY A 281 -1.19 -11.76 0.41
CA GLY A 281 0.17 -12.21 0.74
C GLY A 281 0.48 -13.64 0.26
N LEU A 282 -0.55 -14.48 0.11
CA LEU A 282 -0.47 -15.83 -0.46
C LEU A 282 -0.64 -15.86 -2.00
N GLY A 283 -0.85 -14.71 -2.65
CA GLY A 283 -1.08 -14.59 -4.10
C GLY A 283 -2.50 -14.90 -4.56
N ASN A 284 -3.46 -15.03 -3.65
CA ASN A 284 -4.86 -15.38 -3.91
C ASN A 284 -5.74 -14.14 -4.13
N ALA A 285 -5.37 -13.28 -5.08
CA ALA A 285 -6.04 -11.99 -5.31
C ALA A 285 -7.56 -12.09 -5.55
N VAL A 286 -8.03 -13.12 -6.26
CA VAL A 286 -9.48 -13.34 -6.51
C VAL A 286 -10.25 -13.51 -5.20
N ARG A 287 -9.69 -14.26 -4.25
CA ARG A 287 -10.32 -14.53 -2.94
C ARG A 287 -10.28 -13.28 -2.07
N ALA A 288 -9.17 -12.56 -2.06
CA ALA A 288 -9.05 -11.28 -1.35
C ALA A 288 -10.11 -10.26 -1.83
N VAL A 289 -10.24 -10.06 -3.14
CA VAL A 289 -11.25 -9.18 -3.74
C VAL A 289 -12.66 -9.58 -3.32
N SER A 290 -12.98 -10.88 -3.36
CA SER A 290 -14.29 -11.40 -2.97
C SER A 290 -14.63 -11.11 -1.50
N LEU A 291 -13.66 -11.29 -0.59
CA LEU A 291 -13.82 -10.99 0.83
C LEU A 291 -14.01 -9.50 1.09
N CYS A 292 -13.21 -8.64 0.45
CA CYS A 292 -13.31 -7.19 0.59
C CYS A 292 -14.65 -6.63 0.10
N ARG A 293 -15.19 -7.13 -1.02
CA ARG A 293 -16.48 -6.66 -1.56
C ARG A 293 -17.63 -6.86 -0.56
N LEU A 294 -17.66 -7.98 0.14
CA LEU A 294 -18.66 -8.23 1.19
C LEU A 294 -18.60 -7.17 2.31
N ILE A 295 -17.40 -6.72 2.66
CA ILE A 295 -17.18 -5.72 3.72
C ILE A 295 -17.65 -4.35 3.27
N LEU A 296 -17.29 -3.92 2.07
CA LEU A 296 -17.63 -2.58 1.58
C LEU A 296 -19.14 -2.31 1.53
N ASP A 297 -19.93 -3.35 1.23
CA ASP A 297 -21.38 -3.29 1.17
C ASP A 297 -22.05 -3.44 2.53
N GLN A 298 -21.52 -4.30 3.43
CA GLN A 298 -22.22 -4.70 4.66
C GLN A 298 -21.68 -4.09 5.95
N ALA A 299 -20.47 -3.53 5.94
CA ALA A 299 -19.75 -3.05 7.12
C ALA A 299 -19.04 -1.71 6.87
N PRO A 300 -19.78 -0.58 6.87
CA PRO A 300 -19.26 0.76 6.58
C PRO A 300 -18.03 1.14 7.37
N GLU A 301 -17.95 0.74 8.64
CA GLU A 301 -16.87 1.04 9.58
C GLU A 301 -15.53 0.38 9.20
N TYR A 302 -15.54 -0.63 8.33
CA TYR A 302 -14.35 -1.31 7.81
C TYR A 302 -14.00 -0.89 6.38
N ARG A 303 -14.72 0.06 5.78
CA ARG A 303 -14.56 0.40 4.35
C ARG A 303 -13.14 0.82 3.98
N VAL A 304 -12.55 1.72 4.76
CA VAL A 304 -11.21 2.23 4.50
C VAL A 304 -10.18 1.10 4.55
N GLN A 305 -10.28 0.22 5.56
CA GLN A 305 -9.39 -0.93 5.73
C GLN A 305 -9.53 -1.93 4.57
N ALA A 306 -10.76 -2.18 4.12
CA ALA A 306 -11.01 -3.09 3.00
C ALA A 306 -10.62 -2.50 1.63
N LEU A 307 -10.71 -1.18 1.46
CA LEU A 307 -10.49 -0.50 0.18
C LEU A 307 -9.06 -0.64 -0.31
N SER A 308 -8.06 -0.40 0.56
CA SER A 308 -6.65 -0.58 0.18
C SER A 308 -6.40 -2.01 -0.32
N THR A 309 -6.81 -3.01 0.45
CA THR A 309 -6.67 -4.42 0.09
C THR A 309 -7.41 -4.76 -1.21
N LEU A 310 -8.61 -4.22 -1.41
CA LEU A 310 -9.37 -4.44 -2.64
C LEU A 310 -8.64 -3.90 -3.88
N LEU A 311 -8.11 -2.68 -3.78
CA LEU A 311 -7.41 -2.03 -4.88
C LEU A 311 -6.11 -2.76 -5.21
N THR A 312 -5.35 -3.20 -4.19
CA THR A 312 -4.18 -4.09 -4.40
C THR A 312 -4.59 -5.37 -5.13
N GLY A 313 -5.68 -6.02 -4.71
CA GLY A 313 -6.17 -7.24 -5.36
C GLY A 313 -6.52 -7.04 -6.83
N TYR A 314 -7.21 -5.95 -7.19
CA TYR A 314 -7.47 -5.66 -8.60
C TYR A 314 -6.20 -5.31 -9.39
N GLN A 315 -5.22 -4.62 -8.77
CA GLN A 315 -3.93 -4.34 -9.41
C GLN A 315 -3.17 -5.65 -9.72
N GLU A 316 -3.12 -6.61 -8.79
CA GLU A 316 -2.51 -7.93 -9.01
C GLU A 316 -3.23 -8.72 -10.10
N LEU A 317 -4.57 -8.66 -10.13
CA LEU A 317 -5.37 -9.23 -11.21
C LEU A 317 -5.22 -8.49 -12.55
N GLY A 318 -4.58 -7.31 -12.56
CA GLY A 318 -4.40 -6.46 -13.74
C GLY A 318 -5.67 -5.72 -14.18
N GLU A 319 -6.70 -5.71 -13.34
CA GLU A 319 -8.02 -5.14 -13.62
C GLU A 319 -8.10 -3.66 -13.20
N ILE A 320 -7.20 -2.82 -13.72
CA ILE A 320 -7.08 -1.40 -13.33
C ILE A 320 -8.39 -0.62 -13.57
N ALA A 321 -9.10 -0.88 -14.66
CA ALA A 321 -10.39 -0.26 -14.96
C ALA A 321 -11.43 -0.49 -13.85
N LYS A 322 -11.49 -1.73 -13.34
CA LYS A 322 -12.37 -2.09 -12.24
C LYS A 322 -11.89 -1.48 -10.94
N ALA A 323 -10.58 -1.51 -10.68
CA ALA A 323 -9.99 -0.87 -9.50
C ALA A 323 -10.35 0.63 -9.44
N ASP A 324 -10.25 1.32 -10.57
CA ASP A 324 -10.49 2.75 -10.67
C ASP A 324 -11.98 3.11 -10.47
N SER A 325 -12.87 2.45 -11.23
CA SER A 325 -14.31 2.65 -11.11
C SER A 325 -14.85 2.29 -9.72
N ILE A 326 -14.41 1.17 -9.14
CA ILE A 326 -14.82 0.74 -7.81
C ILE A 326 -14.21 1.63 -6.73
N GLY A 327 -12.94 2.02 -6.89
CA GLY A 327 -12.26 2.95 -6.00
C GLY A 327 -13.02 4.27 -5.91
N ALA A 328 -13.32 4.88 -7.06
CA ALA A 328 -14.10 6.12 -7.13
C ALA A 328 -15.49 5.97 -6.49
N LEU A 329 -16.21 4.88 -6.79
CA LEU A 329 -17.54 4.62 -6.23
C LEU A 329 -17.52 4.56 -4.69
N TYR A 330 -16.55 3.89 -4.09
CA TYR A 330 -16.51 3.73 -2.64
C TYR A 330 -15.90 4.92 -1.91
N VAL A 331 -14.96 5.63 -2.54
CA VAL A 331 -14.46 6.91 -2.03
C VAL A 331 -15.60 7.93 -1.93
N ASP A 332 -16.50 7.98 -2.92
CA ASP A 332 -17.67 8.88 -2.89
C ASP A 332 -18.64 8.59 -1.72
N ARG A 333 -18.72 7.32 -1.31
CA ARG A 333 -19.56 6.84 -0.19
C ARG A 333 -18.92 7.01 1.20
N LEU A 334 -17.71 7.55 1.29
CA LEU A 334 -17.08 7.90 2.57
C LEU A 334 -17.68 9.19 3.12
N ASP A 335 -17.49 9.44 4.43
CA ASP A 335 -17.83 10.73 5.01
C ASP A 335 -17.01 11.87 4.35
N PRO A 336 -17.50 13.12 4.38
CA PRO A 336 -16.86 14.22 3.65
C PRO A 336 -15.39 14.47 4.01
N ASP A 337 -15.03 14.31 5.29
CA ASP A 337 -13.68 14.59 5.78
C ASP A 337 -12.71 13.50 5.31
N THR A 338 -13.07 12.23 5.48
CA THR A 338 -12.28 11.11 4.95
C THR A 338 -12.20 11.16 3.43
N ARG A 339 -13.31 11.44 2.73
CA ARG A 339 -13.33 11.56 1.26
C ARG A 339 -12.37 12.63 0.76
N ALA A 340 -12.28 13.78 1.44
CA ALA A 340 -11.37 14.85 1.06
C ALA A 340 -9.90 14.39 1.06
N LEU A 341 -9.51 13.49 1.98
CA LEU A 341 -8.16 12.93 2.03
C LEU A 341 -7.80 12.09 0.79
N PHE A 342 -8.78 11.37 0.22
CA PHE A 342 -8.60 10.58 -1.01
C PHE A 342 -8.58 11.44 -2.28
N LEU A 343 -9.27 12.59 -2.27
CA LEU A 343 -9.33 13.49 -3.42
C LEU A 343 -8.18 14.50 -3.44
N ASP A 344 -7.40 14.59 -2.37
CA ASP A 344 -6.30 15.53 -2.25
C ASP A 344 -5.06 15.13 -3.06
N VAL A 345 -4.91 15.75 -4.23
CA VAL A 345 -3.77 15.58 -5.12
C VAL A 345 -2.48 16.26 -4.62
N THR A 346 -2.55 17.19 -3.67
CA THR A 346 -1.41 18.06 -3.32
C THR A 346 -0.23 17.28 -2.72
N ARG A 347 -0.50 16.11 -2.16
CA ARG A 347 0.52 15.20 -1.63
C ARG A 347 1.33 14.51 -2.71
N VAL A 348 0.80 14.33 -3.91
CA VAL A 348 1.50 13.63 -5.00
C VAL A 348 1.86 14.53 -6.18
N ALA A 349 1.38 15.78 -6.16
CA ALA A 349 1.66 16.83 -7.11
C ALA A 349 3.01 17.53 -6.86
N SER A 350 3.56 18.12 -7.91
CA SER A 350 4.78 18.92 -7.83
C SER A 350 4.57 20.25 -7.11
N LEU A 351 5.65 20.89 -6.65
CA LEU A 351 5.58 22.22 -6.04
C LEU A 351 4.98 23.28 -6.97
N LYS A 352 5.18 23.15 -8.29
CA LYS A 352 4.59 24.05 -9.29
C LYS A 352 3.08 23.84 -9.37
N GLU A 353 2.64 22.58 -9.43
CA GLU A 353 1.22 22.22 -9.50
C GLU A 353 0.47 22.62 -8.23
N ASN A 354 1.05 22.41 -7.05
CA ASN A 354 0.45 22.84 -5.78
C ASN A 354 0.20 24.35 -5.74
N ARG A 355 1.18 25.16 -6.16
CA ARG A 355 1.02 26.62 -6.23
C ARG A 355 -0.08 27.05 -7.21
N ILE A 356 -0.28 26.30 -8.30
CA ILE A 356 -1.38 26.55 -9.23
C ILE A 356 -2.70 26.21 -8.53
N TYR A 357 -2.81 24.99 -8.01
CA TYR A 357 -4.01 24.49 -7.33
C TYR A 357 -4.48 25.38 -6.18
N GLU A 358 -3.56 25.83 -5.32
CA GLU A 358 -3.85 26.71 -4.18
C GLU A 358 -4.41 28.07 -4.60
N ARG A 359 -4.06 28.57 -5.79
CA ARG A 359 -4.51 29.85 -6.33
C ARG A 359 -5.79 29.75 -7.16
N LEU A 360 -6.22 28.54 -7.51
CA LEU A 360 -7.43 28.35 -8.31
C LEU A 360 -8.70 28.61 -7.47
N PRO A 361 -9.71 29.27 -8.07
CA PRO A 361 -11.07 29.29 -7.54
C PRO A 361 -11.58 27.87 -7.26
N VAL A 362 -12.46 27.70 -6.28
CA VAL A 362 -12.95 26.38 -5.85
C VAL A 362 -13.63 25.65 -7.02
N GLU A 363 -14.34 26.40 -7.86
CA GLU A 363 -15.07 25.90 -9.03
C GLU A 363 -14.15 25.32 -10.12
N GLU A 364 -12.89 25.73 -10.16
CA GLU A 364 -11.90 25.27 -11.15
C GLU A 364 -11.04 24.10 -10.64
N ARG A 365 -11.13 23.77 -9.34
CA ARG A 365 -10.29 22.73 -8.71
C ARG A 365 -10.63 21.33 -9.22
N ASP A 366 -11.90 21.03 -9.46
CA ASP A 366 -12.31 19.71 -9.93
C ASP A 366 -11.79 19.43 -11.35
N ALA A 367 -11.85 20.45 -12.22
CA ALA A 367 -11.26 20.38 -13.56
C ALA A 367 -9.74 20.19 -13.49
N PHE A 368 -9.06 20.90 -12.57
CA PHE A 368 -7.62 20.72 -12.34
C PHE A 368 -7.28 19.30 -11.85
N VAL A 369 -8.05 18.75 -10.89
CA VAL A 369 -7.83 17.39 -10.36
C VAL A 369 -8.03 16.34 -11.46
N THR A 370 -9.06 16.51 -12.29
CA THR A 370 -9.33 15.63 -13.44
C THR A 370 -8.15 15.66 -14.42
N ALA A 371 -7.70 16.86 -14.80
CA ALA A 371 -6.55 17.06 -15.68
C ALA A 371 -5.24 16.52 -15.07
N PHE A 372 -5.06 16.65 -13.74
CA PHE A 372 -3.91 16.13 -13.02
C PHE A 372 -3.81 14.61 -13.17
N TRP A 373 -4.90 13.88 -12.92
CA TRP A 373 -4.88 12.44 -13.06
C TRP A 373 -4.60 12.01 -14.50
N GLN A 374 -5.22 12.65 -15.50
CA GLN A 374 -4.98 12.34 -16.91
C GLN A 374 -3.54 12.63 -17.33
N ARG A 375 -2.99 13.78 -16.92
CA ARG A 375 -1.60 14.16 -17.20
C ARG A 375 -0.60 13.16 -16.65
N HIS A 376 -0.86 12.66 -15.45
CA HIS A 376 0.07 11.79 -14.75
C HIS A 376 -0.23 10.28 -14.88
N ASP A 377 -1.25 9.90 -15.65
CA ASP A 377 -1.54 8.50 -15.92
C ASP A 377 -0.41 7.84 -16.71
N PRO A 378 0.25 6.78 -16.22
CA PRO A 378 1.27 6.08 -16.97
C PRO A 378 0.69 5.11 -18.03
N THR A 379 -0.61 4.84 -18.00
CA THR A 379 -1.28 3.92 -18.94
C THR A 379 -2.52 4.57 -19.56
N PRO A 380 -2.38 5.71 -20.26
CA PRO A 380 -3.49 6.49 -20.78
C PRO A 380 -4.31 5.72 -21.84
N GLY A 381 -3.69 4.83 -22.62
CA GLY A 381 -4.37 3.94 -23.59
C GLY A 381 -4.85 2.64 -22.95
N SER A 382 -5.10 2.63 -21.64
CA SER A 382 -5.70 1.51 -20.94
C SER A 382 -6.90 2.01 -20.15
N PRO A 383 -8.00 1.24 -20.08
CA PRO A 383 -9.15 1.67 -19.30
C PRO A 383 -8.81 1.82 -17.80
N GLY A 384 -9.14 2.99 -17.24
CA GLY A 384 -8.94 3.36 -15.84
C GLY A 384 -7.56 3.96 -15.55
N ASN A 385 -7.50 4.86 -14.56
CA ASN A 385 -6.31 5.62 -14.22
C ASN A 385 -5.45 4.91 -13.18
N ALA A 386 -4.32 4.34 -13.61
CA ALA A 386 -3.46 3.55 -12.73
C ALA A 386 -2.86 4.37 -11.57
N LYS A 387 -2.56 5.66 -11.81
CA LYS A 387 -1.99 6.53 -10.77
C LYS A 387 -3.02 6.91 -9.70
N ARG A 388 -4.27 7.16 -10.10
CA ARG A 388 -5.37 7.45 -9.18
C ARG A 388 -5.70 6.24 -8.32
N VAL A 389 -5.76 5.04 -8.91
CA VAL A 389 -5.92 3.78 -8.16
C VAL A 389 -4.84 3.62 -7.11
N GLU A 390 -3.57 3.83 -7.50
CA GLU A 390 -2.45 3.75 -6.56
C GLU A 390 -2.56 4.80 -5.45
N HIS A 391 -2.99 6.02 -5.77
CA HIS A 391 -3.22 7.06 -4.77
C HIS A 391 -4.28 6.66 -3.76
N TYR A 392 -5.47 6.21 -4.21
CA TYR A 392 -6.52 5.74 -3.32
C TYR A 392 -6.08 4.57 -2.45
N ARG A 393 -5.37 3.60 -3.04
CA ARG A 393 -4.79 2.48 -2.29
C ARG A 393 -3.88 2.98 -1.17
N ARG A 394 -2.98 3.92 -1.47
CA ARG A 394 -2.03 4.43 -0.49
C ARG A 394 -2.65 5.27 0.62
N VAL A 395 -3.66 6.09 0.29
CA VAL A 395 -4.41 6.84 1.30
C VAL A 395 -5.16 5.88 2.23
N GLY A 396 -5.85 4.88 1.67
CA GLY A 396 -6.51 3.84 2.47
C GLY A 396 -5.55 3.05 3.36
N TYR A 397 -4.36 2.72 2.86
CA TYR A 397 -3.32 2.07 3.66
C TYR A 397 -2.82 3.00 4.77
N ALA A 398 -2.54 4.28 4.48
CA ALA A 398 -2.08 5.22 5.48
C ALA A 398 -3.11 5.40 6.61
N LEU A 399 -4.39 5.51 6.25
CA LEU A 399 -5.49 5.56 7.21
C LEU A 399 -5.64 4.30 8.06
N THR A 400 -5.21 3.15 7.53
CA THR A 400 -5.32 1.87 8.23
C THR A 400 -4.14 1.63 9.18
N TYR A 401 -2.93 2.03 8.79
CA TYR A 401 -1.69 1.62 9.48
C TYR A 401 -0.92 2.75 10.15
N TYR A 402 -1.24 4.03 9.88
CA TYR A 402 -0.50 5.19 10.39
C TYR A 402 -1.37 6.21 11.13
N SER A 403 -2.65 5.90 11.37
CA SER A 403 -3.64 6.78 12.02
C SER A 403 -3.89 6.52 13.50
N GLU A 404 -3.24 5.50 14.06
CA GLU A 404 -3.54 5.02 15.41
C GLU A 404 -3.35 6.10 16.49
N PHE A 405 -2.32 6.95 16.34
CA PHE A 405 -1.94 7.97 17.32
C PHE A 405 -1.88 9.38 16.73
N ALA A 406 -2.37 9.55 15.50
CA ALA A 406 -2.38 10.82 14.79
C ALA A 406 -3.55 10.84 13.81
N ASP A 407 -4.26 11.96 13.77
CA ASP A 407 -5.40 12.18 12.87
C ASP A 407 -5.00 13.26 11.83
N PRO A 408 -5.02 12.96 10.52
CA PRO A 408 -5.43 11.70 9.91
C PRO A 408 -4.35 10.61 9.93
N TRP A 409 -3.07 10.93 10.06
CA TRP A 409 -1.97 9.97 10.21
C TRP A 409 -0.68 10.66 10.65
N ASP A 410 0.31 9.89 11.10
CA ASP A 410 1.66 10.40 11.42
C ASP A 410 2.56 10.57 10.17
N GLN A 411 3.81 11.00 10.35
CA GLN A 411 4.72 11.31 9.24
C GLN A 411 5.02 10.09 8.34
N ARG A 412 4.82 8.87 8.84
CA ARG A 412 4.95 7.66 8.03
C ARG A 412 3.86 7.63 6.95
N GLY A 413 2.64 8.02 7.29
CA GLY A 413 1.53 8.15 6.34
C GLY A 413 1.83 9.14 5.21
N GLU A 414 2.37 10.31 5.55
CA GLU A 414 2.76 11.34 4.57
C GLU A 414 3.80 10.85 3.56
N VAL A 415 4.85 10.17 4.03
CA VAL A 415 5.90 9.62 3.16
C VAL A 415 5.38 8.43 2.36
N TYR A 416 4.54 7.58 2.96
CA TYR A 416 3.98 6.41 2.31
C TYR A 416 3.03 6.79 1.17
N ILE A 417 2.18 7.81 1.32
CA ILE A 417 1.31 8.29 0.23
C ILE A 417 2.15 8.73 -0.98
N ARG A 418 3.28 9.39 -0.74
CA ARG A 418 4.19 9.88 -1.80
C ARG A 418 4.95 8.77 -2.51
N TYR A 419 5.51 7.83 -1.75
CA TYR A 419 6.52 6.90 -2.27
C TYR A 419 6.12 5.43 -2.23
N GLY A 420 4.99 5.09 -1.59
CA GLY A 420 4.51 3.73 -1.42
C GLY A 420 5.35 2.93 -0.44
N GLU A 421 5.40 1.62 -0.63
CA GLU A 421 6.15 0.69 0.23
C GLU A 421 7.67 0.94 0.16
N PRO A 422 8.38 1.05 1.29
CA PRO A 422 9.84 1.08 1.27
C PRO A 422 10.41 -0.29 0.90
N ALA A 423 11.60 -0.31 0.28
CA ALA A 423 12.29 -1.57 -0.01
C ALA A 423 12.83 -2.23 1.27
N HIS A 424 13.03 -1.44 2.33
CA HIS A 424 13.37 -1.96 3.65
C HIS A 424 12.74 -1.12 4.75
N LYS A 425 12.26 -1.81 5.80
CA LYS A 425 11.69 -1.23 7.02
C LYS A 425 12.24 -2.00 8.22
N SER A 426 12.77 -1.29 9.20
CA SER A 426 13.18 -1.87 10.50
C SER A 426 12.79 -0.94 11.64
N ARG A 427 12.51 -1.51 12.81
CA ARG A 427 12.04 -0.78 14.00
C ARG A 427 12.62 -1.34 15.29
N SER A 428 12.64 -0.52 16.34
CA SER A 428 13.27 -0.84 17.63
C SER A 428 12.76 -2.12 18.30
N GLY A 429 11.46 -2.44 18.15
CA GLY A 429 10.85 -3.65 18.72
C GLY A 429 10.95 -4.90 17.82
N ASN A 430 11.39 -4.75 16.56
CA ASN A 430 11.52 -5.83 15.59
C ASN A 430 12.58 -5.45 14.55
N MET A 431 13.84 -5.62 14.95
CA MET A 431 14.98 -5.20 14.14
C MET A 431 15.19 -6.15 12.96
N ARG A 432 15.16 -5.61 11.74
CA ARG A 432 15.39 -6.36 10.50
C ARG A 432 16.71 -5.91 9.87
N PHE A 433 17.53 -6.86 9.45
CA PHE A 433 18.77 -6.58 8.74
C PHE A 433 18.50 -6.35 7.25
N GLU A 434 19.28 -5.47 6.63
CA GLU A 434 19.21 -5.16 5.21
C GLU A 434 19.78 -6.34 4.40
N THR A 435 18.94 -7.01 3.61
CA THR A 435 19.34 -8.14 2.76
C THR A 435 19.24 -7.84 1.26
N ASP A 436 18.41 -6.88 0.84
CA ASP A 436 18.34 -6.44 -0.56
C ASP A 436 19.63 -5.69 -0.93
N PRO A 437 20.38 -6.13 -1.97
CA PRO A 437 21.61 -5.46 -2.40
C PRO A 437 21.43 -3.98 -2.74
N ARG A 438 20.26 -3.55 -3.24
CA ARG A 438 19.97 -2.12 -3.52
C ARG A 438 19.92 -1.32 -2.23
N VAL A 439 19.28 -1.87 -1.20
CA VAL A 439 19.16 -1.26 0.13
C VAL A 439 20.53 -1.17 0.80
N VAL A 440 21.30 -2.25 0.73
CA VAL A 440 22.68 -2.31 1.26
C VAL A 440 23.54 -1.21 0.62
N ARG A 441 23.52 -1.07 -0.71
CA ARG A 441 24.27 -0.01 -1.41
C ARG A 441 23.89 1.40 -0.96
N VAL A 442 22.60 1.66 -0.75
CA VAL A 442 22.15 2.97 -0.24
C VAL A 442 22.74 3.22 1.14
N LYS A 443 22.64 2.24 2.04
CA LYS A 443 23.13 2.36 3.42
C LYS A 443 24.64 2.56 3.46
N ASP A 444 25.40 1.78 2.70
CA ASP A 444 26.86 1.87 2.64
C ASP A 444 27.30 3.24 2.09
N ARG A 445 26.64 3.73 1.04
CA ARG A 445 26.90 5.07 0.48
C ARG A 445 26.60 6.16 1.50
N LEU A 446 25.43 6.11 2.16
CA LEU A 446 25.09 7.11 3.18
C LEU A 446 26.07 7.08 4.35
N PHE A 447 26.46 5.89 4.81
CA PHE A 447 27.46 5.70 5.87
C PHE A 447 28.84 6.27 5.47
N ALA A 448 29.24 6.16 4.20
CA ALA A 448 30.48 6.73 3.68
C ALA A 448 30.50 8.28 3.69
N THR A 449 29.33 8.94 3.74
CA THR A 449 29.24 10.41 3.86
C THR A 449 29.41 10.93 5.29
N LEU A 450 29.53 10.03 6.27
CA LEU A 450 29.70 10.38 7.67
C LEU A 450 31.18 10.51 8.03
N ASN A 451 31.52 11.50 8.84
CA ASN A 451 32.85 11.62 9.41
C ASN A 451 33.05 10.60 10.56
N GLU A 452 34.30 10.41 11.02
CA GLU A 452 34.62 9.39 12.04
C GLU A 452 33.95 9.67 13.40
N ASP A 453 33.73 10.93 13.76
CA ASP A 453 33.08 11.30 15.02
C ASP A 453 31.57 11.07 14.97
N GLU A 454 30.91 11.39 13.84
CA GLU A 454 29.52 11.05 13.55
C GLU A 454 29.32 9.54 13.62
N LYS A 455 30.21 8.74 13.01
CA LYS A 455 30.17 7.27 13.10
C LYS A 455 30.23 6.82 14.56
N ARG A 456 31.25 7.23 15.32
CA ARG A 456 31.41 6.86 16.74
C ARG A 456 30.20 7.23 17.59
N GLU A 457 29.60 8.38 17.33
CA GLU A 457 28.39 8.84 18.01
C GLU A 457 27.23 7.85 17.79
N ILE A 458 26.97 7.46 16.54
CA ILE A 458 25.95 6.47 16.21
C ILE A 458 26.24 5.14 16.92
N TYR A 459 27.48 4.64 16.89
CA TYR A 459 27.83 3.40 17.60
C TYR A 459 27.60 3.47 19.10
N SER A 460 27.92 4.60 19.72
CA SER A 460 27.75 4.80 21.16
C SER A 460 26.28 4.70 21.58
N LEU A 461 25.37 5.22 20.75
CA LEU A 461 23.93 5.16 20.98
C LEU A 461 23.41 3.73 20.72
N HIS A 462 23.87 3.07 19.67
CA HIS A 462 23.41 1.72 19.32
C HIS A 462 23.91 0.61 20.26
N ARG A 463 25.14 0.71 20.81
CA ARG A 463 25.60 -0.24 21.85
C ARG A 463 24.67 -0.26 23.06
N ARG A 464 24.10 0.90 23.42
CA ARG A 464 23.15 1.03 24.53
C ARG A 464 21.76 0.49 24.18
N ILE A 465 21.40 0.41 22.91
CA ILE A 465 20.14 -0.23 22.45
C ILE A 465 20.22 -1.76 22.65
N ARG A 466 21.39 -2.38 22.46
CA ARG A 466 21.56 -3.84 22.63
C ARG A 466 21.54 -4.31 24.09
N SER A 467 21.85 -3.46 25.07
CA SER A 467 22.06 -3.86 26.47
C SER A 467 20.79 -4.08 27.32
N SER A 468 19.60 -4.20 26.71
CA SER A 468 18.35 -4.56 27.44
C SER A 468 18.13 -6.07 27.59
N THR A 469 19.00 -6.89 27.00
CA THR A 469 19.17 -8.31 27.36
C THR A 469 20.59 -8.42 27.89
N ARG A 470 20.76 -8.77 29.17
CA ARG A 470 22.08 -8.97 29.78
C ARG A 470 22.89 -9.95 28.94
N ASP A 471 23.91 -9.46 28.23
CA ASP A 471 25.07 -10.27 27.85
C ASP A 471 25.94 -10.42 29.11
N PRO A 472 26.18 -11.63 29.64
CA PRO A 472 27.18 -11.81 30.68
C PRO A 472 28.54 -11.52 30.05
N GLN A 473 29.16 -10.41 30.42
CA GLN A 473 30.54 -10.12 30.06
C GLN A 473 31.44 -11.17 30.70
N TYR A 474 31.99 -12.06 29.86
CA TYR A 474 33.03 -12.99 30.25
C TYR A 474 34.34 -12.20 30.41
N HIS A 475 34.75 -11.93 31.64
CA HIS A 475 36.11 -11.48 31.92
C HIS A 475 37.00 -12.73 32.04
N PRO A 476 38.07 -12.86 31.23
CA PRO A 476 39.06 -13.90 31.46
C PRO A 476 39.90 -13.47 32.66
N VAL A 477 39.69 -14.11 33.81
CA VAL A 477 40.61 -13.96 34.96
C VAL A 477 41.79 -14.90 34.71
N ALA A 478 42.97 -14.31 34.53
CA ALA A 478 44.23 -15.02 34.52
C ALA A 478 44.64 -15.36 35.97
N GLY A 479 44.86 -16.65 36.23
CA GLY A 479 45.74 -17.21 37.27
C GLY A 479 45.43 -16.90 38.74
N GLY A 480 45.08 -17.94 39.52
CA GLY A 480 45.16 -17.90 40.99
C GLY A 480 44.37 -19.02 41.68
N ASP A 481 45.08 -19.79 42.51
CA ASP A 481 44.64 -21.00 43.22
C ASP A 481 43.75 -20.73 44.47
N ILE A 482 42.74 -21.59 44.63
CA ILE A 482 41.97 -22.09 45.81
C ILE A 482 41.54 -21.19 47.01
N GLN A 483 40.27 -21.42 47.41
CA GLN A 483 39.62 -21.28 48.74
C GLN A 483 39.01 -19.93 49.15
N GLN A 484 37.70 -19.76 48.93
CA GLN A 484 36.69 -19.62 49.99
C GLN A 484 35.29 -19.44 49.36
N ARG A 485 34.32 -20.14 49.95
CA ARG A 485 32.89 -20.02 49.65
C ARG A 485 32.40 -18.69 50.24
N ASP A 486 31.76 -17.87 49.42
CA ASP A 486 30.62 -17.08 49.88
C ASP A 486 29.55 -17.02 48.79
N ARG A 487 28.32 -17.28 49.24
CA ARG A 487 27.12 -17.48 48.44
C ARG A 487 26.64 -16.15 47.86
N VAL A 488 26.30 -16.15 46.57
CA VAL A 488 25.26 -15.27 46.02
C VAL A 488 24.23 -16.18 45.36
N GLU A 489 22.99 -16.09 45.83
CA GLU A 489 21.86 -16.89 45.37
C GLU A 489 21.61 -16.67 43.88
N VAL A 490 21.82 -17.73 43.11
CA VAL A 490 21.32 -17.89 41.74
C VAL A 490 19.89 -18.40 41.88
N PHE A 491 18.89 -17.58 41.54
CA PHE A 491 17.57 -18.08 41.21
C PHE A 491 17.64 -18.59 39.76
N ASP A 492 17.98 -19.86 39.63
CA ASP A 492 18.00 -20.61 38.38
C ASP A 492 16.59 -20.73 37.80
N PHE A 493 16.53 -20.57 36.47
CA PHE A 493 15.37 -20.87 35.65
C PHE A 493 15.17 -22.38 35.61
N GLU A 494 14.05 -22.87 36.14
CA GLU A 494 13.65 -24.27 35.98
C GLU A 494 13.39 -24.61 34.51
N ASN A 495 14.01 -25.74 34.15
CA ASN A 495 13.96 -26.42 32.88
C ASN A 495 12.56 -26.90 32.51
N ALA A 496 12.36 -27.02 31.20
CA ALA A 496 11.31 -27.80 30.60
C ALA A 496 11.37 -29.26 31.07
N GLU A 497 10.31 -29.73 31.73
CA GLU A 497 9.98 -31.14 31.79
C GLU A 497 9.43 -31.56 30.42
N PHE A 498 10.23 -32.33 29.68
CA PHE A 498 9.77 -33.14 28.56
C PHE A 498 10.15 -34.58 28.91
N GLU A 499 9.15 -35.41 29.17
CA GLU A 499 9.30 -36.87 29.30
C GLU A 499 8.69 -37.58 28.06
N PRO A 500 9.11 -38.82 27.78
CA PRO A 500 9.58 -39.24 26.46
C PRO A 500 8.73 -40.37 25.85
N ASP A 501 9.30 -41.02 24.82
CA ASP A 501 8.91 -42.26 24.12
C ASP A 501 8.05 -42.12 22.83
N GLN A 502 8.31 -42.82 21.71
CA GLN A 502 9.22 -43.96 21.46
C GLN A 502 9.43 -44.22 19.94
N LEU A 503 10.61 -44.79 19.61
CA LEU A 503 10.97 -45.74 18.52
C LEU A 503 11.00 -45.27 17.04
N GLY A 504 12.02 -45.60 16.22
CA GLY A 504 13.19 -46.45 16.45
C GLY A 504 14.14 -46.56 15.22
N SER A 505 15.42 -46.75 15.54
CA SER A 505 16.52 -47.45 14.82
C SER A 505 16.49 -47.65 13.29
N ARG A 506 17.49 -47.07 12.59
CA ARG A 506 18.48 -47.84 11.78
C ARG A 506 19.62 -46.97 11.23
N MET A 507 20.84 -47.52 11.29
CA MET A 507 22.07 -47.06 10.64
C MET A 507 21.95 -47.05 9.10
N GLY A 508 22.72 -46.18 8.42
CA GLY A 508 23.17 -46.43 7.04
C GLY A 508 23.48 -45.20 6.18
N ARG A 509 24.74 -45.09 5.76
CA ARG A 509 25.35 -44.33 4.64
C ARG A 509 24.46 -43.47 3.71
N GLY A 510 24.93 -42.25 3.46
CA GLY A 510 25.30 -41.75 2.12
C GLY A 510 24.26 -40.95 1.30
N VAL A 511 24.75 -39.83 0.74
CA VAL A 511 24.27 -39.08 -0.46
C VAL A 511 23.30 -37.90 -0.23
N GLN A 512 23.89 -36.69 -0.21
CA GLN A 512 23.73 -35.55 -1.15
C GLN A 512 22.35 -34.92 -1.46
N ASP A 513 22.38 -33.57 -1.42
CA ASP A 513 21.51 -32.54 -2.00
C ASP A 513 20.09 -32.27 -1.46
N GLN A 514 19.94 -31.13 -0.78
CA GLN A 514 18.84 -30.17 -0.99
C GLN A 514 19.29 -28.71 -0.73
N PRO A 515 18.86 -27.72 -1.54
CA PRO A 515 19.09 -26.30 -1.32
C PRO A 515 17.99 -25.73 -0.42
N GLY A 516 18.35 -25.37 0.82
CA GLY A 516 17.46 -24.69 1.75
C GLY A 516 18.23 -23.61 2.46
N GLY A 517 17.93 -22.36 2.15
CA GLY A 517 18.50 -21.18 2.79
C GLY A 517 18.19 -21.18 4.29
N ARG A 518 19.10 -21.75 5.08
CA ARG A 518 19.15 -21.51 6.52
C ARG A 518 19.45 -20.03 6.74
N TYR A 519 18.49 -19.30 7.28
CA TYR A 519 18.79 -18.10 8.05
C TYR A 519 19.67 -18.51 9.22
N SER A 520 20.97 -18.36 9.01
CA SER A 520 21.95 -18.55 10.05
C SER A 520 21.79 -17.41 11.04
N ARG A 521 21.28 -17.72 12.24
CA ARG A 521 21.68 -16.98 13.45
C ARG A 521 23.15 -17.31 13.72
N SER A 522 24.05 -16.88 12.84
CA SER A 522 25.50 -17.01 13.03
C SER A 522 26.04 -15.75 13.66
N ASN A 523 26.81 -15.96 14.72
CA ASN A 523 27.70 -14.99 15.32
C ASN A 523 28.46 -14.20 14.25
N PHE A 524 28.49 -12.88 14.42
CA PHE A 524 29.25 -11.94 13.60
C PHE A 524 30.71 -12.40 13.45
N VAL A 525 31.15 -12.66 12.21
CA VAL A 525 32.57 -12.61 11.86
C VAL A 525 32.88 -11.15 11.57
N ALA A 526 33.72 -10.57 12.40
CA ALA A 526 34.22 -9.21 12.24
C ALA A 526 35.13 -9.13 11.01
N ALA A 527 34.62 -8.59 9.91
CA ALA A 527 35.47 -7.99 8.89
C ALA A 527 35.82 -6.57 9.39
N THR A 528 36.93 -6.45 10.11
CA THR A 528 37.46 -5.16 10.55
C THR A 528 38.17 -4.47 9.38
N ASP A 529 37.59 -3.38 8.88
CA ASP A 529 38.36 -2.35 8.16
C ASP A 529 39.31 -1.63 9.15
N ARG A 530 40.36 -1.00 8.65
CA ARG A 530 41.52 -0.42 9.38
C ARG A 530 41.17 0.65 10.43
N THR A 531 39.90 0.99 10.63
CA THR A 531 39.40 1.93 11.65
C THR A 531 38.76 1.26 12.88
N GLY A 532 38.51 -0.05 12.86
CA GLY A 532 37.95 -0.80 14.00
C GLY A 532 36.45 -0.56 14.27
N ILE A 533 35.73 0.05 13.31
CA ILE A 533 34.32 0.42 13.43
C ILE A 533 33.45 -0.56 12.60
N PRO A 534 32.61 -1.44 13.21
CA PRO A 534 31.90 -2.52 12.50
C PRO A 534 30.58 -2.05 11.85
N GLU A 535 30.26 -2.40 10.61
CA GLU A 535 29.02 -1.96 9.91
C GLU A 535 27.73 -1.91 10.77
N ILE A 536 26.95 -0.83 10.62
CA ILE A 536 25.64 -0.67 11.26
C ILE A 536 24.59 -1.30 10.35
N ARG A 537 24.11 -2.48 10.73
CA ARG A 537 23.01 -3.18 10.05
C ARG A 537 21.78 -3.26 10.96
N GLY A 538 20.61 -3.12 10.35
CA GLY A 538 19.31 -3.21 10.98
C GLY A 538 18.90 -2.04 11.86
N ALA A 539 19.75 -1.02 11.99
CA ALA A 539 19.50 0.17 12.80
C ALA A 539 19.80 1.46 11.99
N PRO A 540 19.18 2.61 12.33
CA PRO A 540 19.30 3.83 11.53
C PRO A 540 20.70 4.45 11.57
N LEU A 541 21.08 5.13 10.50
CA LEU A 541 22.29 5.95 10.43
C LEU A 541 22.08 7.32 11.08
N PHE A 542 20.83 7.74 11.28
CA PHE A 542 20.52 8.92 12.08
C PHE A 542 20.57 8.59 13.60
N PRO A 543 21.20 9.43 14.45
CA PRO A 543 21.32 9.15 15.88
C PRO A 543 19.96 9.24 16.61
N ILE A 544 19.65 8.24 17.44
CA ILE A 544 18.42 8.17 18.23
C ILE A 544 18.74 7.95 19.71
N GLU A 545 18.02 8.64 20.59
CA GLU A 545 18.12 8.43 22.04
C GLU A 545 17.70 7.01 22.44
N SER A 546 18.48 6.39 23.33
CA SER A 546 18.15 5.06 23.87
C SER A 546 16.80 5.07 24.60
N GLY A 547 15.99 4.05 24.35
CA GLY A 547 14.66 3.88 24.94
C GLY A 547 13.52 4.53 24.17
N ARG A 548 13.80 5.37 23.15
CA ARG A 548 12.76 5.87 22.24
C ARG A 548 12.40 4.82 21.19
N PRO A 549 11.10 4.56 20.95
CA PRO A 549 10.68 3.76 19.80
C PRO A 549 11.10 4.46 18.50
N TRP A 550 11.64 3.67 17.57
CA TRP A 550 12.06 4.18 16.27
C TRP A 550 11.71 3.21 15.16
N GLU A 551 11.57 3.76 13.96
CA GLU A 551 11.37 3.04 12.71
C GLU A 551 12.15 3.77 11.62
N TYR A 552 12.82 3.06 10.73
CA TYR A 552 13.44 3.69 9.57
C TYR A 552 13.16 2.91 8.30
N TRP A 553 13.07 3.65 7.21
CA TRP A 553 12.74 3.18 5.88
C TRP A 553 13.86 3.49 4.92
N ILE A 554 14.14 2.57 4.00
CA ILE A 554 15.07 2.80 2.89
C ILE A 554 14.32 2.70 1.56
N TYR A 555 14.41 3.77 0.77
CA TYR A 555 13.90 3.83 -0.60
C TYR A 555 15.08 3.93 -1.57
N PRO A 556 15.44 2.87 -2.30
CA PRO A 556 16.54 2.94 -3.27
C PRO A 556 16.16 3.69 -4.55
N ASP A 557 14.87 3.78 -4.87
CA ASP A 557 14.37 4.37 -6.12
C ASP A 557 13.88 5.83 -5.95
N VAL A 558 14.19 6.47 -4.81
CA VAL A 558 13.85 7.87 -4.52
C VAL A 558 15.13 8.69 -4.51
N MET A 559 15.25 9.66 -5.43
CA MET A 559 16.53 10.30 -5.77
C MET A 559 17.59 9.24 -6.09
N ASP A 560 18.79 9.34 -5.50
CA ASP A 560 19.83 8.31 -5.62
C ASP A 560 19.70 7.23 -4.52
N GLY A 561 18.61 7.26 -3.73
CA GLY A 561 18.36 6.40 -2.58
C GLY A 561 18.40 7.18 -1.27
N VAL A 562 17.44 6.94 -0.37
CA VAL A 562 17.33 7.67 0.91
C VAL A 562 17.06 6.74 2.09
N GLU A 563 17.51 7.15 3.27
CA GLU A 563 17.07 6.62 4.56
C GLU A 563 16.19 7.68 5.24
N ILE A 564 14.99 7.31 5.64
CA ILE A 564 14.05 8.18 6.36
C ILE A 564 13.82 7.56 7.73
N VAL A 565 14.12 8.33 8.78
CA VAL A 565 14.10 7.86 10.17
C VAL A 565 13.01 8.57 10.94
N TYR A 566 12.21 7.78 11.67
CA TYR A 566 11.09 8.23 12.50
C TYR A 566 11.31 7.85 13.95
N MET A 567 10.77 8.64 14.86
CA MET A 567 10.76 8.35 16.30
C MET A 567 9.43 8.71 16.94
N ALA A 568 9.06 7.96 17.98
CA ALA A 568 7.98 8.34 18.89
C ALA A 568 8.55 8.83 20.22
N MET A 569 7.86 9.77 20.87
CA MET A 569 8.27 10.31 22.18
C MET A 569 8.15 9.27 23.31
N TYR A 570 7.18 8.37 23.20
CA TYR A 570 6.93 7.27 24.11
C TYR A 570 6.37 6.07 23.32
N SER A 571 6.35 4.90 23.93
CA SER A 571 5.69 3.72 23.34
C SER A 571 4.19 3.97 23.23
N GLY A 572 3.62 3.83 22.03
CA GLY A 572 2.20 4.14 21.78
C GLY A 572 1.93 5.62 21.47
N GLY A 573 2.92 6.34 20.93
CA GLY A 573 2.77 7.72 20.44
C GLY A 573 2.97 7.80 18.92
N PRO A 574 2.62 8.94 18.30
CA PRO A 574 2.80 9.14 16.86
C PRO A 574 4.29 9.15 16.49
N TYR A 575 4.60 8.61 15.31
CA TYR A 575 5.95 8.62 14.77
C TYR A 575 6.19 9.89 13.95
N GLU A 576 7.04 10.75 14.48
CA GLU A 576 7.48 11.98 13.81
C GLU A 576 8.87 11.79 13.20
N PHE A 577 9.30 12.72 12.34
CA PHE A 577 10.67 12.72 11.84
C PHE A 577 11.67 12.80 13.00
N ALA A 578 12.67 11.91 12.96
CA ALA A 578 13.65 11.82 14.04
C ALA A 578 14.40 13.14 14.22
N THR A 579 14.39 13.65 15.45
CA THR A 579 15.15 14.83 15.85
C THR A 579 16.44 14.41 16.54
N PRO A 580 17.53 15.20 16.43
CA PRO A 580 18.74 14.95 17.19
C PRO A 580 18.43 14.91 18.70
N PRO A 581 19.13 14.07 19.49
CA PRO A 581 19.04 14.07 20.96
C PRO A 581 19.10 15.48 21.61
N GLY A 582 18.29 15.71 22.65
CA GLY A 582 18.22 16.99 23.35
C GLY A 582 19.33 17.20 24.38
N SER A 583 19.63 18.47 24.67
CA SER A 583 20.72 19.07 25.48
C SER A 583 20.91 18.55 26.92
N GLY A 584 21.23 17.27 27.08
CA GLY A 584 21.57 16.69 28.39
C GLY A 584 22.58 15.56 28.37
N ARG A 585 22.89 14.99 27.19
CA ARG A 585 23.90 13.93 27.01
C ARG A 585 24.56 14.10 25.64
N ALA A 586 25.86 13.85 25.58
CA ALA A 586 26.77 14.23 24.50
C ALA A 586 26.33 13.82 23.08
N ILE A 587 25.55 14.67 22.42
CA ILE A 587 25.89 15.03 21.04
C ILE A 587 27.13 15.92 21.18
N SER A 588 28.21 15.60 20.48
CA SER A 588 29.29 16.58 20.34
C SER A 588 28.67 17.80 19.68
N GLN A 589 28.66 18.98 20.32
CA GLN A 589 28.17 20.22 19.69
C GLN A 589 28.76 20.41 18.27
N HIS A 590 29.93 19.82 18.03
CA HIS A 590 30.60 19.69 16.74
C HIS A 590 29.75 19.03 15.62
N ASN A 591 28.99 17.97 15.91
CA ASN A 591 28.21 17.22 14.91
C ASN A 591 26.79 17.77 14.72
N ALA A 592 26.35 18.73 15.56
CA ALA A 592 24.97 19.22 15.57
C ALA A 592 24.53 19.75 14.20
N THR A 593 25.36 20.55 13.52
CA THR A 593 25.05 21.06 12.17
C THR A 593 24.94 19.93 11.15
N GLY A 594 25.83 18.94 11.21
CA GLY A 594 25.80 17.77 10.33
C GLY A 594 24.51 16.95 10.50
N TRP A 595 24.05 16.77 11.75
CA TRP A 595 22.79 16.09 12.02
C TRP A 595 21.57 16.92 11.63
N GLN A 596 21.58 18.23 11.83
CA GLN A 596 20.48 19.11 11.38
C GLN A 596 20.27 19.01 9.86
N LEU A 597 21.35 19.00 9.06
CA LEU A 597 21.26 18.85 7.60
C LEU A 597 20.72 17.48 7.17
N ARG A 598 20.97 16.43 7.95
CA ARG A 598 20.57 15.04 7.65
C ARG A 598 19.26 14.61 8.30
N ARG A 599 18.52 15.53 8.93
CA ARG A 599 17.20 15.21 9.49
C ARG A 599 16.26 14.72 8.38
N SER A 600 15.39 13.79 8.73
CA SER A 600 14.46 13.16 7.79
C SER A 600 13.54 14.15 7.08
N ASP A 601 13.13 15.24 7.73
CA ASP A 601 12.33 16.29 7.12
C ASP A 601 13.09 17.03 5.99
N ASN A 602 14.39 17.27 6.17
CA ASN A 602 15.22 17.86 5.11
C ASN A 602 15.46 16.89 3.95
N VAL A 603 15.63 15.60 4.25
CA VAL A 603 15.75 14.54 3.25
C VAL A 603 14.48 14.44 2.40
N VAL A 604 13.31 14.41 3.05
CA VAL A 604 12.00 14.36 2.38
C VAL A 604 11.72 15.64 1.60
N ALA A 605 11.99 16.82 2.16
CA ALA A 605 11.82 18.09 1.44
C ALA A 605 12.70 18.19 0.19
N SER A 606 13.91 17.62 0.24
CA SER A 606 14.80 17.53 -0.92
C SER A 606 14.29 16.52 -1.96
N ALA A 607 13.77 15.38 -1.49
CA ALA A 607 13.14 14.37 -2.35
C ALA A 607 11.93 14.95 -3.09
N VAL A 608 11.01 15.63 -2.40
CA VAL A 608 9.80 16.23 -2.99
C VAL A 608 10.13 17.25 -4.09
N LYS A 609 11.22 18.01 -3.94
CA LYS A 609 11.67 18.99 -4.95
C LYS A 609 12.13 18.32 -6.25
N ARG A 610 12.77 17.15 -6.18
CA ARG A 610 13.35 16.45 -7.33
C ARG A 610 12.41 15.39 -7.91
N GLN A 611 11.69 14.70 -7.04
CA GLN A 611 10.81 13.58 -7.34
C GLN A 611 9.59 13.66 -6.39
N PRO A 612 8.53 14.40 -6.77
CA PRO A 612 7.38 14.67 -5.89
C PRO A 612 6.65 13.42 -5.38
N SER A 613 6.58 12.39 -6.22
CA SER A 613 6.00 11.09 -5.91
C SER A 613 6.69 9.99 -6.72
N LEU A 614 6.60 8.75 -6.24
CA LEU A 614 7.07 7.55 -6.94
C LEU A 614 5.87 6.65 -7.25
N LEU A 615 5.73 6.25 -8.51
CA LEU A 615 4.79 5.23 -8.94
C LEU A 615 5.56 4.00 -9.39
N ARG A 616 5.29 2.85 -8.77
CA ARG A 616 5.86 1.56 -9.19
C ARG A 616 4.80 0.77 -9.93
N LEU A 617 4.99 0.61 -11.24
CA LEU A 617 4.18 -0.32 -12.03
C LEU A 617 4.84 -1.69 -12.02
N HIS A 618 4.11 -2.72 -11.64
CA HIS A 618 4.55 -4.13 -11.75
C HIS A 618 4.40 -4.63 -13.19
N ARG A 619 4.92 -3.86 -14.16
CA ARG A 619 4.83 -4.16 -15.60
C ARG A 619 6.20 -3.99 -16.24
N ARG A 620 6.50 -4.84 -17.23
CA ARG A 620 7.72 -4.71 -18.03
C ARG A 620 7.55 -3.59 -19.05
N PRO A 621 8.58 -2.77 -19.30
CA PRO A 621 8.52 -1.79 -20.38
C PRO A 621 8.46 -2.51 -21.74
N LEU A 622 7.61 -2.01 -22.62
CA LEU A 622 7.54 -2.42 -24.03
C LEU A 622 7.98 -1.21 -24.88
N PRO A 623 9.25 -1.11 -25.30
CA PRO A 623 9.70 0.03 -26.10
C PRO A 623 8.97 0.03 -27.45
N PHE A 624 8.70 1.23 -27.96
CA PHE A 624 8.17 1.42 -29.31
C PHE A 624 8.73 2.73 -29.90
N LEU A 625 8.77 2.78 -31.21
CA LEU A 625 9.03 3.96 -32.03
C LEU A 625 7.69 4.50 -32.51
N PHE A 626 7.58 5.80 -32.73
CA PHE A 626 6.39 6.36 -33.34
C PHE A 626 6.74 7.55 -34.23
N ASP A 627 5.84 7.80 -35.18
CA ASP A 627 5.83 9.02 -35.97
C ASP A 627 4.40 9.47 -36.23
N THR A 628 4.21 10.74 -36.56
CA THR A 628 2.92 11.33 -36.90
C THR A 628 3.01 12.11 -38.20
N ALA A 629 1.95 12.05 -39.01
CA ALA A 629 1.80 12.91 -40.18
C ALA A 629 0.38 13.48 -40.24
N THR A 630 0.26 14.75 -40.62
CA THR A 630 -1.02 15.44 -40.74
C THR A 630 -1.37 15.71 -42.21
N PHE A 631 -2.62 15.40 -42.56
CA PHE A 631 -3.20 15.54 -43.91
C PHE A 631 -4.58 16.19 -43.83
N ARG A 632 -5.03 16.78 -44.95
CA ARG A 632 -6.40 17.29 -45.03
C ARG A 632 -7.42 16.14 -44.98
N GLU A 633 -8.44 16.28 -44.13
CA GLU A 633 -9.60 15.38 -44.10
C GLU A 633 -10.83 16.07 -44.69
N THR A 634 -11.17 17.24 -44.14
CA THR A 634 -12.17 18.18 -44.68
C THR A 634 -11.62 19.59 -44.56
N ASP A 635 -12.38 20.61 -44.96
CA ASP A 635 -11.94 22.01 -44.83
C ASP A 635 -11.72 22.44 -43.36
N ASP A 636 -12.50 21.87 -42.42
CA ASP A 636 -12.46 22.21 -40.99
C ASP A 636 -11.76 21.14 -40.13
N THR A 637 -11.32 20.03 -40.72
CA THR A 637 -10.71 18.91 -39.99
C THR A 637 -9.45 18.38 -40.66
N THR A 638 -8.48 18.05 -39.82
CA THR A 638 -7.20 17.47 -40.22
C THR A 638 -7.15 16.02 -39.77
N ARG A 639 -6.77 15.13 -40.69
CA ARG A 639 -6.44 13.74 -40.38
C ARG A 639 -5.04 13.70 -39.80
N VAL A 640 -4.92 13.11 -38.62
CA VAL A 640 -3.65 12.80 -38.00
C VAL A 640 -3.43 11.31 -38.11
N GLU A 641 -2.43 10.92 -38.90
CA GLU A 641 -1.98 9.55 -39.04
C GLU A 641 -0.85 9.29 -38.06
N ILE A 642 -0.96 8.22 -37.28
CA ILE A 642 -0.03 7.88 -36.19
C ILE A 642 0.50 6.48 -36.45
N TYR A 643 1.81 6.40 -36.62
CA TYR A 643 2.50 5.17 -36.97
C TYR A 643 3.31 4.67 -35.79
N PHE A 644 3.19 3.38 -35.49
CA PHE A 644 3.93 2.71 -34.43
C PHE A 644 4.91 1.69 -35.00
N GLY A 645 6.09 1.60 -34.41
CA GLY A 645 7.06 0.54 -34.64
C GLY A 645 7.42 -0.16 -33.34
N VAL A 646 6.97 -1.40 -33.16
CA VAL A 646 7.25 -2.20 -31.95
C VAL A 646 8.34 -3.23 -32.26
N PRO A 647 9.54 -3.13 -31.64
CA PRO A 647 10.58 -4.14 -31.81
C PRO A 647 10.12 -5.52 -31.34
N LEU A 648 10.17 -6.52 -32.23
CA LEU A 648 9.68 -7.87 -31.93
C LEU A 648 10.70 -8.75 -31.20
N ARG A 649 11.94 -8.25 -31.06
CA ARG A 649 12.99 -8.91 -30.30
C ARG A 649 12.52 -9.14 -28.86
N ASN A 650 12.39 -10.41 -28.48
CA ASN A 650 11.87 -10.89 -27.19
C ASN A 650 10.34 -10.82 -26.99
N GLN A 651 9.55 -10.49 -28.01
CA GLN A 651 8.08 -10.50 -27.94
C GLN A 651 7.44 -11.83 -28.39
N GLY A 652 8.20 -12.66 -29.12
CA GLY A 652 7.69 -13.95 -29.62
C GLY A 652 6.71 -13.82 -30.80
N GLY A 653 6.58 -12.63 -31.39
CA GLY A 653 5.70 -12.32 -32.51
C GLY A 653 4.81 -11.10 -32.24
N VAL A 654 3.87 -10.84 -33.15
CA VAL A 654 2.94 -9.70 -33.07
C VAL A 654 1.65 -10.00 -32.31
N GLU A 655 1.37 -11.28 -32.07
CA GLU A 655 0.12 -11.71 -31.45
C GLU A 655 -0.06 -11.09 -30.05
N GLY A 656 -1.21 -10.43 -29.84
CA GLY A 656 -1.53 -9.74 -28.58
C GLY A 656 -0.79 -8.42 -28.36
N LEU A 657 -0.02 -7.93 -29.33
CA LEU A 657 0.52 -6.56 -29.31
C LEU A 657 -0.53 -5.59 -29.87
N GLU A 658 -0.73 -4.49 -29.16
CA GLU A 658 -1.69 -3.44 -29.50
C GLU A 658 -1.01 -2.08 -29.37
N ALA A 659 -1.28 -1.20 -30.33
CA ALA A 659 -0.91 0.20 -30.30
C ALA A 659 -2.17 1.04 -30.11
N SER A 660 -2.09 2.03 -29.23
CA SER A 660 -3.22 2.89 -28.87
C SER A 660 -2.80 4.35 -28.80
N ALA A 661 -3.70 5.22 -29.22
CA ALA A 661 -3.55 6.66 -29.15
C ALA A 661 -4.79 7.28 -28.48
N VAL A 662 -4.55 8.12 -27.48
CA VAL A 662 -5.59 8.92 -26.81
C VAL A 662 -5.32 10.38 -27.07
N VAL A 663 -6.32 11.09 -27.58
CA VAL A 663 -6.22 12.52 -27.84
C VAL A 663 -6.94 13.29 -26.74
N PHE A 664 -6.27 14.28 -26.20
CA PHE A 664 -6.82 15.23 -25.25
C PHE A 664 -6.82 16.65 -25.81
N ASP A 665 -7.78 17.45 -25.37
CA ASP A 665 -7.70 18.91 -25.55
C ASP A 665 -6.62 19.54 -24.64
N SER A 666 -6.40 20.85 -24.78
CA SER A 666 -5.47 21.61 -23.93
C SER A 666 -5.82 21.62 -22.44
N ARG A 667 -7.06 21.23 -22.08
CA ARG A 667 -7.55 21.10 -20.70
C ARG A 667 -7.50 19.64 -20.19
N TRP A 668 -6.92 18.72 -20.95
CA TRP A 668 -6.85 17.28 -20.63
C TRP A 668 -8.21 16.55 -20.63
N ASN A 669 -9.22 17.10 -21.30
CA ASN A 669 -10.44 16.36 -21.58
C ASN A 669 -10.17 15.38 -22.73
N THR A 670 -10.58 14.13 -22.57
CA THR A 670 -10.44 13.10 -23.61
C THR A 670 -11.39 13.41 -24.77
N LEU A 671 -10.83 13.57 -25.97
CA LEU A 671 -11.58 13.78 -27.21
C LEU A 671 -11.87 12.45 -27.94
N GLY A 672 -10.94 11.51 -27.84
CA GLY A 672 -11.07 10.20 -28.46
C GLY A 672 -9.93 9.26 -28.10
N GLU A 673 -10.19 7.96 -28.27
CA GLU A 673 -9.23 6.88 -28.14
C GLU A 673 -9.37 5.97 -29.35
N VAL A 674 -8.24 5.63 -29.96
CA VAL A 674 -8.16 4.69 -31.08
C VAL A 674 -7.07 3.66 -30.80
N ALA A 675 -7.30 2.43 -31.22
CA ALA A 675 -6.34 1.35 -31.06
C ALA A 675 -6.34 0.43 -32.28
N ALA A 676 -5.18 -0.14 -32.58
CA ALA A 676 -5.01 -1.11 -33.65
C ALA A 676 -4.07 -2.25 -33.22
N PRO A 677 -4.32 -3.49 -33.70
CA PRO A 677 -3.39 -4.58 -33.51
C PRO A 677 -2.09 -4.31 -34.27
N VAL A 678 -0.96 -4.66 -33.66
CA VAL A 678 0.33 -4.60 -34.34
C VAL A 678 0.45 -5.76 -35.32
N GLN A 679 0.91 -5.47 -36.53
CA GLN A 679 1.10 -6.42 -37.63
C GLN A 679 2.58 -6.59 -37.95
N ALA A 680 2.97 -7.69 -38.58
CA ALA A 680 4.36 -7.93 -38.94
C ALA A 680 4.77 -7.06 -40.13
N ALA A 681 5.92 -6.37 -40.04
CA ALA A 681 6.52 -5.70 -41.18
C ALA A 681 7.50 -6.64 -41.92
N GLU A 682 7.82 -6.32 -43.18
CA GLU A 682 8.84 -7.05 -43.94
C GLU A 682 10.19 -7.06 -43.20
N GLY A 683 10.79 -8.24 -43.05
CA GLY A 683 12.08 -8.42 -42.37
C GLY A 683 12.02 -8.88 -40.90
N ASP A 684 10.87 -9.38 -40.42
CA ASP A 684 10.62 -10.13 -39.16
C ASP A 684 11.02 -9.48 -37.82
N THR A 685 11.66 -8.31 -37.82
CA THR A 685 12.25 -7.70 -36.61
C THR A 685 11.41 -6.58 -35.99
N LEU A 686 10.49 -6.00 -36.75
CA LEU A 686 9.64 -4.87 -36.35
C LEU A 686 8.17 -5.18 -36.64
N GLY A 687 7.29 -4.92 -35.68
CA GLY A 687 5.85 -4.88 -35.89
C GLY A 687 5.38 -3.45 -36.10
N VAL A 688 4.42 -3.25 -36.99
CA VAL A 688 3.87 -1.94 -37.33
C VAL A 688 2.37 -1.86 -37.03
N ALA A 689 1.92 -0.69 -36.61
CA ALA A 689 0.50 -0.37 -36.51
C ALA A 689 0.27 1.07 -36.96
N GLU A 690 -0.89 1.32 -37.53
CA GLU A 690 -1.34 2.65 -37.92
C GLU A 690 -2.69 2.91 -37.27
N VAL A 691 -2.85 4.09 -36.69
CA VAL A 691 -4.14 4.59 -36.20
C VAL A 691 -4.33 6.01 -36.66
N ASN A 692 -5.56 6.35 -37.04
CA ASN A 692 -5.89 7.63 -37.63
C ASN A 692 -6.95 8.33 -36.77
N VAL A 693 -6.81 9.64 -36.58
CA VAL A 693 -7.76 10.47 -35.84
C VAL A 693 -8.05 11.74 -36.63
N ALA A 694 -9.33 12.08 -36.81
CA ALA A 694 -9.74 13.38 -37.36
C ALA A 694 -9.88 14.39 -36.22
N LEU A 695 -9.16 15.50 -36.30
CA LEU A 695 -9.16 16.57 -35.30
C LEU A 695 -9.55 17.91 -35.93
N PRO A 696 -10.16 18.83 -35.16
CA PRO A 696 -10.40 20.19 -35.62
C PRO A 696 -9.10 20.85 -36.12
N ALA A 697 -9.21 21.53 -37.26
CA ALA A 697 -8.13 22.33 -37.82
C ALA A 697 -7.71 23.47 -36.87
N ASP A 698 -6.45 23.89 -36.98
CA ASP A 698 -5.85 25.02 -36.23
C ASP A 698 -6.03 24.91 -34.70
N GLY A 699 -5.75 23.72 -34.17
CA GLY A 699 -5.92 23.39 -32.75
C GLY A 699 -4.66 22.87 -32.07
N GLU A 700 -4.61 23.03 -30.74
CA GLU A 700 -3.54 22.50 -29.88
C GLU A 700 -4.06 21.34 -29.04
N PHE A 701 -3.51 20.15 -29.27
CA PHE A 701 -3.92 18.91 -28.63
C PHE A 701 -2.76 18.24 -27.90
N ILE A 702 -3.09 17.24 -27.11
CA ILE A 702 -2.11 16.38 -26.44
C ILE A 702 -2.36 14.96 -26.88
N LEU A 703 -1.33 14.34 -27.43
CA LEU A 703 -1.37 12.97 -27.91
C LEU A 703 -0.68 12.07 -26.89
N ALA A 704 -1.39 11.06 -26.40
CA ALA A 704 -0.84 10.00 -25.57
C ALA A 704 -0.79 8.70 -26.36
N LEU A 705 0.41 8.18 -26.56
CA LEU A 705 0.69 6.98 -27.34
C LEU A 705 1.09 5.85 -26.41
N GLN A 706 0.54 4.67 -26.61
CA GLN A 706 0.86 3.50 -25.80
C GLN A 706 0.94 2.24 -26.63
N ALA A 707 2.02 1.49 -26.45
CA ALA A 707 2.14 0.12 -26.93
C ALA A 707 1.95 -0.84 -25.74
N THR A 708 1.13 -1.87 -25.94
CA THR A 708 0.80 -2.86 -24.91
C THR A 708 0.90 -4.28 -25.47
N ASN A 709 1.48 -5.19 -24.68
CA ASN A 709 1.35 -6.62 -24.90
C ASN A 709 0.26 -7.16 -23.97
N LEU A 710 -0.91 -7.48 -24.51
CA LEU A 710 -2.09 -7.92 -23.74
C LEU A 710 -1.87 -9.25 -23.01
N ARG A 711 -0.94 -10.09 -23.47
CA ARG A 711 -0.60 -11.38 -22.84
C ARG A 711 0.33 -11.22 -21.65
N THR A 712 1.39 -10.42 -21.81
CA THR A 712 2.41 -10.22 -20.75
C THR A 712 2.14 -9.00 -19.87
N ARG A 713 1.18 -8.15 -20.27
CA ARG A 713 0.88 -6.82 -19.71
C ARG A 713 2.06 -5.85 -19.75
N ALA A 714 3.08 -6.14 -20.56
CA ALA A 714 4.17 -5.20 -20.80
C ALA A 714 3.62 -3.98 -21.55
N SER A 715 3.97 -2.77 -21.11
CA SER A 715 3.46 -1.55 -21.72
C SER A 715 4.41 -0.38 -21.51
N THR A 716 4.43 0.54 -22.47
CA THR A 716 5.04 1.86 -22.34
C THR A 716 4.10 2.88 -22.93
N ALA A 717 4.01 4.06 -22.30
CA ALA A 717 3.28 5.19 -22.84
C ALA A 717 4.15 6.44 -22.91
N VAL A 718 3.89 7.28 -23.90
CA VAL A 718 4.53 8.59 -24.12
C VAL A 718 3.43 9.62 -24.35
N LYS A 719 3.63 10.85 -23.88
CA LYS A 719 2.71 11.97 -24.14
C LYS A 719 3.47 13.09 -24.82
N SER A 720 2.90 13.67 -25.87
CA SER A 720 3.47 14.79 -26.62
C SER A 720 2.40 15.84 -26.89
N ALA A 721 2.81 17.09 -27.01
CA ALA A 721 1.98 18.11 -27.64
C ALA A 721 1.80 17.76 -29.13
N LEU A 722 0.62 18.05 -29.67
CA LEU A 722 0.24 17.83 -31.06
C LEU A 722 -0.43 19.10 -31.59
N PRO A 723 0.34 20.04 -32.16
CA PRO A 723 -0.22 21.15 -32.91
C PRO A 723 -0.81 20.62 -34.23
N VAL A 724 -2.04 20.97 -34.54
CA VAL A 724 -2.75 20.53 -35.74
C VAL A 724 -3.06 21.75 -36.60
N LEU A 725 -2.49 21.78 -37.80
CA LEU A 725 -2.72 22.84 -38.78
C LEU A 725 -3.92 22.54 -39.65
N GLY A 726 -4.63 23.58 -40.07
CA GLY A 726 -5.68 23.52 -41.09
C GLY A 726 -5.12 23.58 -42.52
N TYR A 727 -5.82 22.89 -43.43
CA TYR A 727 -5.49 22.81 -44.86
C TYR A 727 -6.60 23.43 -45.73
N GLY A 728 -7.13 24.57 -45.30
CA GLY A 728 -8.17 25.28 -46.05
C GLY A 728 -7.73 25.61 -47.50
N PRO A 729 -8.69 25.71 -48.45
CA PRO A 729 -8.39 25.80 -49.87
C PRO A 729 -7.73 27.12 -50.31
N ASP A 730 -7.82 28.16 -49.49
CA ASP A 730 -7.48 29.54 -49.88
C ASP A 730 -6.00 29.91 -49.73
N SER A 731 -5.15 28.99 -49.29
CA SER A 731 -3.72 29.27 -49.07
C SER A 731 -2.83 28.08 -49.38
N LEU A 732 -1.65 28.36 -49.93
CA LEU A 732 -0.62 27.35 -50.16
C LEU A 732 -0.22 26.68 -48.83
N ARG A 733 -0.45 25.38 -48.75
CA ARG A 733 -0.11 24.53 -47.60
C ARG A 733 0.56 23.23 -48.06
N MET A 734 1.26 22.59 -47.13
CA MET A 734 1.84 21.27 -47.32
C MET A 734 1.56 20.41 -46.08
N SER A 735 1.21 19.14 -46.32
CA SER A 735 1.11 18.12 -45.28
C SER A 735 2.43 17.99 -44.50
N ASP A 736 2.42 17.23 -43.41
CA ASP A 736 3.71 16.80 -42.85
C ASP A 736 4.47 15.91 -43.84
N LEU A 737 5.80 15.86 -43.68
CA LEU A 737 6.67 14.99 -44.45
C LEU A 737 6.62 13.58 -43.88
N GLU A 738 5.96 12.66 -44.58
CA GLU A 738 5.86 11.26 -44.17
C GLU A 738 7.07 10.47 -44.66
N PHE A 739 7.84 9.90 -43.72
CA PHE A 739 8.99 9.07 -44.02
C PHE A 739 8.53 7.63 -44.30
N ALA A 740 8.93 7.11 -45.45
CA ALA A 740 8.48 5.81 -45.94
C ALA A 740 9.63 4.80 -46.05
N ALA A 741 9.31 3.52 -45.82
CA ALA A 741 10.12 2.39 -46.26
C ALA A 741 9.89 2.08 -47.75
N GLY A 742 8.68 2.32 -48.24
CA GLY A 742 8.28 2.17 -49.63
C GLY A 742 6.96 2.90 -49.91
N VAL A 743 6.68 3.12 -51.19
CA VAL A 743 5.42 3.70 -51.67
C VAL A 743 4.98 2.88 -52.88
N ASP A 744 3.84 2.23 -52.79
CA ASP A 744 3.25 1.42 -53.85
C ASP A 744 1.90 2.00 -54.29
N PHE A 745 1.52 1.76 -55.54
CA PHE A 745 0.15 2.07 -55.99
C PHE A 745 -0.80 0.95 -55.56
N ASP A 746 -1.87 1.32 -54.87
CA ASP A 746 -2.99 0.47 -54.49
C ASP A 746 -4.31 1.16 -54.84
N ALA A 747 -4.96 0.69 -55.91
CA ALA A 747 -6.24 1.21 -56.36
C ALA A 747 -7.38 1.10 -55.32
N GLY A 748 -7.19 0.27 -54.28
CA GLY A 748 -8.12 0.15 -53.16
C GLY A 748 -7.84 1.08 -51.97
N ALA A 749 -6.76 1.87 -51.99
CA ALA A 749 -6.46 2.81 -50.92
C ALA A 749 -7.41 4.03 -50.98
N GLU A 750 -8.12 4.28 -49.87
CA GLU A 750 -9.13 5.35 -49.77
C GLU A 750 -8.52 6.76 -49.71
N HIS A 751 -7.23 6.86 -49.36
CA HIS A 751 -6.49 8.12 -49.20
C HIS A 751 -5.23 8.14 -50.07
N LYS A 752 -4.53 9.28 -50.09
CA LYS A 752 -3.23 9.46 -50.77
C LYS A 752 -3.28 9.12 -52.27
N ASN A 753 -4.40 9.43 -52.92
CA ASN A 753 -4.66 9.15 -54.35
C ASN A 753 -4.36 7.70 -54.77
N GLY A 754 -4.79 6.73 -53.96
CA GLY A 754 -4.55 5.32 -54.26
C GLY A 754 -3.09 4.89 -54.04
N MET A 755 -2.31 5.63 -53.23
CA MET A 755 -0.96 5.20 -52.84
C MET A 755 -0.98 4.58 -51.45
N ARG A 756 -0.33 3.41 -51.33
CA ARG A 756 0.01 2.80 -50.05
C ARG A 756 1.44 3.19 -49.68
N VAL A 757 1.55 4.05 -48.68
CA VAL A 757 2.83 4.42 -48.07
C VAL A 757 3.09 3.47 -46.92
N TYR A 758 4.27 2.83 -46.90
CA TYR A 758 4.69 2.01 -45.76
C TYR A 758 5.50 2.90 -44.82
N PRO A 759 4.94 3.31 -43.68
CA PRO A 759 5.57 4.30 -42.82
C PRO A 759 6.85 3.75 -42.18
N ARG A 760 7.79 4.64 -41.88
CA ARG A 760 9.04 4.32 -41.17
C ARG A 760 9.13 5.12 -39.86
N PRO A 761 8.43 4.69 -38.79
CA PRO A 761 8.28 5.49 -37.57
C PRO A 761 9.58 5.87 -36.88
N GLY A 762 10.62 5.04 -37.05
CA GLY A 762 11.92 5.30 -36.46
C GLY A 762 12.69 6.46 -37.11
N ARG A 763 12.40 6.80 -38.37
CA ARG A 763 13.22 7.71 -39.22
C ARG A 763 14.72 7.41 -39.14
N ILE A 764 15.06 6.14 -38.97
CA ILE A 764 16.41 5.63 -38.85
C ILE A 764 16.77 4.88 -40.13
N TYR A 765 17.92 5.24 -40.69
CA TYR A 765 18.44 4.70 -41.95
C TYR A 765 19.85 4.12 -41.74
N GLY A 766 20.09 2.93 -42.27
CA GLY A 766 21.38 2.27 -42.29
C GLY A 766 22.25 2.72 -43.47
N PRO A 767 23.55 2.35 -43.49
CA PRO A 767 24.42 2.62 -44.62
C PRO A 767 23.90 1.92 -45.88
N GLY A 768 23.68 2.67 -46.96
CA GLY A 768 23.15 2.11 -48.21
C GLY A 768 21.63 2.23 -48.39
N GLU A 769 20.88 2.69 -47.38
CA GLU A 769 19.45 2.99 -47.52
C GLU A 769 19.21 4.43 -47.98
N SER A 770 18.21 4.62 -48.83
CA SER A 770 17.75 5.92 -49.30
C SER A 770 16.56 6.42 -48.47
N VAL A 771 16.45 7.73 -48.27
CA VAL A 771 15.32 8.35 -47.59
C VAL A 771 14.18 8.56 -48.58
N LYS A 772 13.05 7.90 -48.36
CA LYS A 772 11.83 8.10 -49.15
C LYS A 772 10.84 8.96 -48.37
N LEU A 773 10.30 9.97 -49.03
CA LEU A 773 9.28 10.86 -48.46
C LEU A 773 8.02 10.87 -49.32
N TYR A 774 6.88 10.99 -48.65
CA TYR A 774 5.58 11.29 -49.23
C TYR A 774 4.99 12.54 -48.58
N TYR A 775 4.35 13.41 -49.37
CA TYR A 775 3.60 14.56 -48.86
C TYR A 775 2.60 15.10 -49.91
N GLU A 776 1.64 15.88 -49.44
CA GLU A 776 0.58 16.50 -50.23
C GLU A 776 0.71 18.03 -50.22
N ILE A 777 0.41 18.65 -51.36
CA ILE A 777 0.43 20.11 -51.56
C ILE A 777 -1.01 20.57 -51.83
N TYR A 778 -1.42 21.64 -51.14
CA TYR A 778 -2.77 22.19 -51.19
C TYR A 778 -2.76 23.68 -51.53
N GLY A 779 -3.85 24.17 -52.12
CA GLY A 779 -4.10 25.61 -52.30
C GLY A 779 -3.20 26.28 -53.34
N LEU A 780 -2.79 25.55 -54.38
CA LEU A 780 -2.03 26.10 -55.51
C LEU A 780 -2.91 27.02 -56.37
N THR A 781 -2.35 28.14 -56.83
CA THR A 781 -3.04 29.07 -57.72
C THR A 781 -3.06 28.50 -59.13
N ARG A 782 -4.27 28.39 -59.71
CA ARG A 782 -4.44 27.94 -61.09
C ARG A 782 -4.46 29.09 -62.08
N ASP A 783 -3.91 28.84 -63.26
CA ASP A 783 -3.97 29.75 -64.39
C ASP A 783 -5.33 29.72 -65.12
N GLU A 784 -5.47 30.51 -66.19
CA GLU A 784 -6.69 30.59 -67.01
C GLU A 784 -7.08 29.25 -67.67
N PHE A 785 -6.17 28.27 -67.73
CA PHE A 785 -6.37 26.93 -68.28
C PHE A 785 -6.61 25.86 -67.20
N GLY A 786 -6.62 26.26 -65.92
CA GLY A 786 -6.78 25.36 -64.78
C GLY A 786 -5.53 24.58 -64.42
N GLN A 787 -4.36 24.97 -64.94
CA GLN A 787 -3.06 24.38 -64.57
C GLN A 787 -2.46 25.14 -63.40
N ASP A 788 -1.83 24.43 -62.48
CA ASP A 788 -0.92 25.03 -61.51
C ASP A 788 0.54 24.77 -61.92
N THR A 789 1.42 25.70 -61.60
CA THR A 789 2.88 25.51 -61.76
C THR A 789 3.57 25.88 -60.46
N TYR A 790 4.37 24.97 -59.93
CA TYR A 790 5.05 25.15 -58.65
C TYR A 790 6.48 24.62 -58.70
N ARG A 791 7.34 25.17 -57.85
CA ARG A 791 8.72 24.74 -57.65
C ARG A 791 8.88 24.11 -56.26
N VAL A 792 9.55 22.96 -56.20
CA VAL A 792 9.90 22.30 -54.94
C VAL A 792 11.42 22.32 -54.76
N ASP A 793 11.86 22.87 -53.64
CA ASP A 793 13.27 22.94 -53.22
C ASP A 793 13.50 22.04 -52.00
N TYR A 794 14.44 21.09 -52.10
CA TYR A 794 14.83 20.19 -51.00
C TYR A 794 16.24 20.52 -50.51
N THR A 795 16.41 20.63 -49.20
CA THR A 795 17.73 20.80 -48.56
C THR A 795 17.93 19.79 -47.44
N VAL A 796 19.09 19.13 -47.39
CA VAL A 796 19.48 18.19 -46.33
C VAL A 796 20.76 18.65 -45.65
N GLU A 797 20.73 18.82 -44.33
CA GLU A 797 21.85 19.36 -43.54
C GLU A 797 22.04 18.61 -42.21
N PRO A 798 23.28 18.47 -41.69
CA PRO A 798 23.52 17.91 -40.36
C PRO A 798 23.03 18.86 -39.24
N VAL A 799 22.45 18.31 -38.17
CA VAL A 799 21.89 19.10 -37.05
C VAL A 799 22.96 19.57 -36.06
N ASP A 800 23.94 18.72 -35.73
CA ASP A 800 25.07 19.10 -34.88
C ASP A 800 26.18 19.71 -35.74
N GLY A 801 26.56 20.95 -35.46
CA GLY A 801 27.51 21.78 -36.22
C GLY A 801 28.96 21.27 -36.27
N GLY A 802 29.18 20.00 -36.63
CA GLY A 802 30.44 19.54 -37.19
C GLY A 802 30.76 20.35 -38.44
N ASN A 803 32.05 20.65 -38.68
CA ASN A 803 32.53 21.48 -39.78
C ASN A 803 31.69 21.25 -41.05
N LEU A 804 31.25 22.35 -41.69
CA LEU A 804 30.59 22.43 -43.01
C LEU A 804 31.29 21.62 -44.15
N ALA A 805 32.41 20.97 -43.86
CA ALA A 805 33.22 20.13 -44.74
C ALA A 805 33.10 18.61 -44.47
N THR A 806 32.10 18.13 -43.73
CA THR A 806 31.78 16.69 -43.60
C THR A 806 30.68 16.27 -44.59
N LYS A 807 31.09 16.28 -45.86
CA LYS A 807 30.77 15.28 -46.89
C LYS A 807 29.50 14.43 -46.67
N VAL A 808 28.36 14.89 -47.18
CA VAL A 808 27.37 13.99 -47.81
C VAL A 808 28.00 13.54 -49.14
N VAL A 809 28.65 12.39 -49.17
CA VAL A 809 29.33 11.89 -50.39
C VAL A 809 28.37 11.04 -51.20
N GLY A 810 27.99 11.57 -52.36
CA GLY A 810 27.56 10.77 -53.50
C GLY A 810 26.12 10.30 -53.44
N GLY A 811 25.29 10.85 -54.33
CA GLY A 811 24.02 10.20 -54.63
C GLY A 811 22.91 11.01 -55.28
N ILE A 812 22.92 12.35 -55.26
CA ILE A 812 21.70 13.08 -55.67
C ILE A 812 21.74 13.41 -57.18
N ALA A 813 21.00 12.59 -57.94
CA ALA A 813 20.61 12.69 -59.35
C ALA A 813 21.73 12.69 -60.42
N ARG A 814 21.86 11.58 -61.17
CA ARG A 814 22.42 11.62 -62.55
C ARG A 814 21.38 12.28 -63.47
N ILE A 815 21.74 13.38 -64.15
CA ILE A 815 21.82 13.53 -65.62
C ILE A 815 22.46 14.89 -66.01
N ILE A 816 23.61 14.78 -66.70
CA ILE A 816 24.23 15.60 -67.77
C ILE A 816 24.17 17.15 -67.67
N GLY A 817 25.34 17.75 -67.41
CA GLY A 817 25.69 19.11 -67.89
C GLY A 817 26.26 20.04 -66.82
N ASP A 818 27.59 20.18 -66.84
CA ASP A 818 28.44 21.14 -66.12
C ASP A 818 28.33 21.27 -64.59
N GLY A 819 29.43 20.87 -63.94
CA GLY A 819 29.63 20.84 -62.51
C GLY A 819 29.38 22.19 -61.80
N LYS A 820 28.38 22.17 -60.93
CA LYS A 820 28.42 22.87 -59.63
C LYS A 820 27.89 21.92 -58.56
N GLU A 821 28.64 21.80 -57.46
CA GLU A 821 28.20 21.11 -56.23
C GLU A 821 27.02 21.89 -55.64
N VAL A 822 25.84 21.27 -55.52
CA VAL A 822 24.68 21.88 -54.86
C VAL A 822 24.03 20.86 -53.93
N VAL A 823 23.81 21.27 -52.68
CA VAL A 823 23.11 20.59 -51.56
C VAL A 823 21.57 20.76 -51.65
N GLU A 824 21.11 21.31 -52.77
CA GLU A 824 19.75 21.80 -53.02
C GLU A 824 19.24 21.15 -54.31
N LEU A 825 18.14 20.41 -54.20
CA LEU A 825 17.46 19.75 -55.31
C LEU A 825 16.21 20.58 -55.63
N SER A 826 16.12 21.14 -56.83
CA SER A 826 15.01 22.01 -57.23
C SER A 826 14.34 21.49 -58.51
N TYR A 827 13.03 21.34 -58.50
CA TYR A 827 12.24 20.93 -59.67
C TYR A 827 11.01 21.80 -59.84
N GLU A 828 10.68 22.12 -61.09
CA GLU A 828 9.38 22.70 -61.44
C GLU A 828 8.43 21.59 -61.92
N ARG A 829 7.18 21.67 -61.48
CA ARG A 829 6.09 20.75 -61.82
C ARG A 829 4.87 21.54 -62.29
N THR A 830 4.11 20.92 -63.18
CA THR A 830 2.81 21.44 -63.61
C THR A 830 1.75 20.40 -63.28
N GLY A 831 0.77 20.80 -62.49
CA GLY A 831 -0.32 19.96 -62.01
C GLY A 831 -1.68 20.45 -62.51
N THR A 832 -2.70 19.64 -62.23
CA THR A 832 -4.11 19.94 -62.54
C THR A 832 -5.06 19.41 -61.47
N ALA A 833 -4.54 18.71 -60.45
CA ALA A 833 -5.32 18.10 -59.39
C ALA A 833 -5.61 19.13 -58.29
N ASP A 834 -6.69 18.91 -57.53
CA ASP A 834 -7.01 19.79 -56.38
C ASP A 834 -6.04 19.58 -55.20
N VAL A 835 -5.31 18.45 -55.23
CA VAL A 835 -4.24 18.09 -54.30
C VAL A 835 -3.12 17.48 -55.12
N GLU A 836 -1.95 18.10 -55.11
CA GLU A 836 -0.77 17.54 -55.77
C GLU A 836 -0.03 16.63 -54.80
N HIS A 837 0.39 15.46 -55.28
CA HIS A 837 0.98 14.42 -54.46
C HIS A 837 2.43 14.19 -54.87
N GLU A 838 3.36 14.32 -53.94
CA GLU A 838 4.79 14.22 -54.22
C GLU A 838 5.40 13.00 -53.52
N THR A 839 6.33 12.36 -54.22
CA THR A 839 7.18 11.30 -53.66
C THR A 839 8.60 11.52 -54.12
N VAL A 840 9.54 11.55 -53.18
CA VAL A 840 10.96 11.73 -53.47
C VAL A 840 11.79 10.66 -52.78
N GLU A 841 12.79 10.16 -53.49
CA GLU A 841 13.83 9.29 -52.93
C GLU A 841 15.16 10.05 -52.94
N ILE A 842 15.74 10.19 -51.76
CA ILE A 842 16.97 10.94 -51.53
C ILE A 842 18.04 9.95 -51.13
N ASP A 843 19.03 9.80 -52.01
CA ASP A 843 20.20 8.98 -51.75
C ASP A 843 21.09 9.69 -50.71
N VAL A 844 21.21 9.07 -49.54
CA VAL A 844 22.05 9.52 -48.43
C VAL A 844 23.22 8.57 -48.17
N THR A 845 23.50 7.65 -49.10
CA THR A 845 24.33 6.46 -48.84
C THR A 845 25.79 6.72 -48.48
N GLY A 846 26.38 7.86 -48.88
CA GLY A 846 27.71 8.26 -48.39
C GLY A 846 27.71 9.45 -47.42
N SER A 847 26.60 9.67 -46.71
CA SER A 847 26.54 10.58 -45.56
C SER A 847 27.22 9.97 -44.33
N GLU A 848 27.82 10.81 -43.49
CA GLU A 848 28.35 10.36 -42.21
C GLU A 848 27.21 9.98 -41.24
N PRO A 849 27.42 9.03 -40.32
CA PRO A 849 26.44 8.73 -39.29
C PRO A 849 26.18 9.96 -38.41
N GLY A 850 24.90 10.33 -38.26
CA GLY A 850 24.51 11.54 -37.55
C GLY A 850 23.02 11.84 -37.67
N MET A 851 22.61 12.93 -37.05
CA MET A 851 21.26 13.47 -37.19
C MET A 851 21.24 14.52 -38.29
N TYR A 852 20.30 14.39 -39.22
CA TYR A 852 20.11 15.28 -40.36
C TYR A 852 18.73 15.92 -40.29
N ARG A 853 18.63 17.15 -40.80
CA ARG A 853 17.39 17.86 -41.05
C ARG A 853 17.15 17.89 -42.56
N ILE A 854 15.96 17.51 -42.99
CA ILE A 854 15.45 17.77 -44.32
C ILE A 854 14.45 18.92 -44.25
N ARG A 855 14.58 19.86 -45.18
CA ARG A 855 13.63 20.95 -45.39
C ARG A 855 13.12 20.88 -46.82
N VAL A 856 11.81 20.98 -46.97
CA VAL A 856 11.09 21.00 -48.24
C VAL A 856 10.35 22.32 -48.34
N THR A 857 10.64 23.06 -49.40
CA THR A 857 9.99 24.33 -49.71
C THR A 857 9.20 24.18 -50.99
N VAL A 858 7.92 24.54 -50.95
CA VAL A 858 7.08 24.67 -52.14
C VAL A 858 6.86 26.15 -52.43
N THR A 859 7.09 26.55 -53.67
CA THR A 859 6.84 27.91 -54.17
C THR A 859 5.83 27.84 -55.32
N ASP A 860 4.65 28.43 -55.14
CA ASP A 860 3.68 28.62 -56.22
C ASP A 860 4.21 29.71 -57.16
N THR A 861 4.39 29.38 -58.44
CA THR A 861 5.00 30.30 -59.42
C THR A 861 4.06 31.39 -59.89
N HIS A 862 2.73 31.23 -59.75
CA HIS A 862 1.75 32.22 -60.14
C HIS A 862 1.52 33.26 -59.03
N SER A 863 1.36 32.80 -57.78
CA SER A 863 1.15 33.70 -56.64
C SER A 863 2.45 34.18 -55.98
N ALA A 864 3.59 33.55 -56.29
CA ALA A 864 4.86 33.70 -55.58
C ALA A 864 4.77 33.37 -54.07
N SER A 865 3.70 32.70 -53.63
CA SER A 865 3.57 32.25 -52.26
C SER A 865 4.52 31.07 -52.00
N ARG A 866 5.03 30.99 -50.76
CA ARG A 866 6.00 29.98 -50.34
C ARG A 866 5.53 29.33 -49.05
N PHE A 867 5.61 28.01 -49.00
CA PHE A 867 5.38 27.23 -47.78
C PHE A 867 6.53 26.25 -47.54
N GLU A 868 6.89 26.05 -46.29
CA GLU A 868 8.07 25.26 -45.91
C GLU A 868 7.72 24.28 -44.78
N ARG A 869 8.25 23.06 -44.86
CA ARG A 869 8.29 22.11 -43.75
C ARG A 869 9.71 21.59 -43.56
N GLU A 870 10.04 21.29 -42.32
CA GLU A 870 11.30 20.64 -41.96
C GLU A 870 11.06 19.49 -41.01
N GLN A 871 11.91 18.45 -41.12
CA GLN A 871 11.84 17.27 -40.27
C GLN A 871 13.24 16.65 -40.11
N THR A 872 13.49 16.00 -38.97
CA THR A 872 14.78 15.35 -38.69
C THR A 872 14.74 13.83 -38.84
N PHE A 873 15.85 13.25 -39.29
CA PHE A 873 16.07 11.80 -39.38
C PHE A 873 17.51 11.42 -38.97
N VAL A 874 17.77 10.14 -38.75
CA VAL A 874 19.06 9.64 -38.25
C VAL A 874 19.66 8.62 -39.21
N ILE A 875 20.97 8.78 -39.48
CA ILE A 875 21.78 7.80 -40.21
C ILE A 875 22.68 7.08 -39.20
N THR A 876 22.58 5.75 -39.13
CA THR A 876 23.33 4.93 -38.17
C THR A 876 24.65 4.39 -38.74
N LYS A 877 25.60 4.07 -37.85
CA LYS A 877 26.78 3.26 -38.21
C LYS A 877 26.32 1.84 -38.57
N GLY A 878 26.87 1.30 -39.67
CA GLY A 878 26.63 -0.08 -40.11
C GLY A 878 27.16 -1.13 -39.18
#